data_AF-A0AAP5ID62-F1
#
_entry.id   AF-A0AAP5ID62-F1
#
_cell.length_a   1.000
_cell.length_b   1.000
_cell.length_c   1.000
_cell.angle_alpha   90.00
_cell.angle_beta   90.00
_cell.angle_gamma   90.00
#
_symmetry.space_group_name_H-M   'P 1'
#
loop_
_entity.id
_entity.type
_entity.pdbx_description
1 polymer ?
#
loop_
_entity_poly.entity_id
_entity_poly.type
_entity_poly.pdbx_seq_one_letter_code
_entity_poly.pdbx_strand_id
1 'polypeptide(L)'
;MSRESSGDQEALREMLHFFLDKMGATQVELSEGMGVSRPVVINFLNKEKEKLPVDREGLINLCEKLYKRKVSKRKSKADKERTTKEIKSNPDELRKLLGQIGADELLESAGFLPERTRIIRVSSERFFQVAQVAALLELLEFEDLLSTTQEFLAIASNKIAIASNKLFQEHSEYHENDSLMYLIENLWKSRLTLGLKLRLEVIDKLRRNWERLKIEGKTNFTRQEAIALFRCITVQAQMPKNLTNFHISVQKLEFQTLSQSIDHDEEYSDVYRKFLQTGYQAECNLNTLAICSTTEPEAQFLNLLKPVIKAAVTCSFSLNGESRQLVEWMYTSNNTMVENAIGACSLHIGLIKEAANITISTKTLDSSIDSLVETSVLLGNQQQYQGIWVDRDSMTTMLQAIVCAAKQWLADKNLSGELNLEIYGSTCRVLSELRKRLTRARIAFQNFQFLDKECQSAEIKTIADTAREELNKIPNQKIYFPYRLNLYRCYFTAKLLELRQSNFQGNLINAQLLIQELVQFLEEDQEVKRELVPIQALIQSEIYLYELSCGHKPELFDSNSRNRWLELEEWNDRIRSAIKPGSCYKDPGLDVYQALSEIYGNAARIDFYLCDDKNTLVTTAEYFIRAAYYASRIGLTQRVSRWLALAGRVWVRLGDSNLSRQAYNLANKLARTDLTAGHSHNFCQAVLSEINLLDGEYLLLINDEPTKALERFLEALKGSLYLGLNRRMCDALFNISRCSNKLGNFSTKEGLSRVFKEEDHLTESNKIKLNPMSNHTSENVLDLLCNLWNREDNPTWFQVRREFSDLAAQTWQRWHSDSCESEAITKHPIADLIESGFWLSQVN
;
A
#
# COMPACT_ATOMS: atom_id res chain seq x y z
N MET A 1 -29.46 -23.05 -2.85
CA MET A 1 -30.02 -23.74 -1.67
C MET A 1 -29.81 -25.23 -1.85
N SER A 2 -28.71 -25.76 -1.31
CA SER A 2 -28.45 -27.19 -1.26
C SER A 2 -29.54 -27.86 -0.42
N ARG A 3 -30.23 -28.84 -1.01
CA ARG A 3 -31.14 -29.72 -0.25
C ARG A 3 -30.26 -30.58 0.65
N GLU A 4 -30.24 -30.29 1.95
CA GLU A 4 -29.76 -31.26 2.93
C GLU A 4 -30.41 -32.62 2.63
N SER A 5 -29.61 -33.70 2.66
CA SER A 5 -30.15 -35.04 2.45
C SER A 5 -31.25 -35.28 3.47
N SER A 6 -32.49 -35.46 3.01
CA SER A 6 -33.54 -35.99 3.86
C SER A 6 -33.08 -37.39 4.25
N GLY A 7 -32.58 -37.56 5.48
CA GLY A 7 -32.16 -38.86 6.01
C GLY A 7 -33.19 -39.95 5.78
N ASP A 8 -32.80 -41.20 5.97
CA ASP A 8 -33.66 -42.35 5.72
C ASP A 8 -34.96 -42.24 6.55
N GLN A 9 -36.06 -41.96 5.86
CA GLN A 9 -37.36 -41.69 6.47
C GLN A 9 -37.98 -42.96 7.07
N GLU A 10 -37.63 -44.13 6.55
CA GLU A 10 -38.14 -45.39 7.04
C GLU A 10 -37.40 -45.78 8.32
N ALA A 11 -36.07 -45.68 8.31
CA ALA A 11 -35.25 -45.91 9.50
C ALA A 11 -35.52 -44.88 10.62
N LEU A 12 -35.74 -43.61 10.27
CA LEU A 12 -36.18 -42.57 11.21
C LEU A 12 -37.53 -42.93 11.85
N ARG A 13 -38.48 -43.49 11.09
CA ARG A 13 -39.78 -43.91 11.61
C ARG A 13 -39.63 -45.09 12.58
N GLU A 14 -38.85 -46.10 12.24
CA GLU A 14 -38.57 -47.24 13.11
C GLU A 14 -37.91 -46.81 14.42
N MET A 15 -36.95 -45.88 14.34
CA MET A 15 -36.25 -45.33 15.48
C MET A 15 -37.18 -44.53 16.41
N LEU A 16 -38.08 -43.71 15.86
CA LEU A 16 -39.06 -42.98 16.69
C LEU A 16 -40.08 -43.92 17.34
N HIS A 17 -40.50 -44.99 16.67
CA HIS A 17 -41.31 -46.05 17.28
C HIS A 17 -40.55 -46.78 18.40
N PHE A 18 -39.26 -47.06 18.21
CA PHE A 18 -38.41 -47.61 19.28
C PHE A 18 -38.36 -46.67 20.51
N PHE A 19 -38.29 -45.35 20.30
CA PHE A 19 -38.34 -44.40 21.41
C PHE A 19 -39.69 -44.38 22.14
N LEU A 20 -40.80 -44.50 21.42
CA LEU A 20 -42.13 -44.62 22.02
C LEU A 20 -42.27 -45.93 22.82
N ASP A 21 -41.91 -47.06 22.20
CA ASP A 21 -42.24 -48.39 22.70
C ASP A 21 -41.26 -48.92 23.74
N LYS A 22 -39.97 -48.60 23.61
CA LYS A 22 -38.89 -49.14 24.45
C LYS A 22 -38.33 -48.12 25.43
N MET A 23 -38.27 -46.84 25.05
CA MET A 23 -37.77 -45.76 25.93
C MET A 23 -38.88 -45.01 26.67
N GLY A 24 -40.14 -45.32 26.40
CA GLY A 24 -41.30 -44.67 26.99
C GLY A 24 -41.35 -43.17 26.70
N ALA A 25 -40.82 -42.72 25.56
CA ALA A 25 -40.95 -41.34 25.13
C ALA A 25 -42.41 -41.04 24.81
N THR A 26 -42.83 -39.80 25.05
CA THR A 26 -44.14 -39.31 24.61
C THR A 26 -44.02 -38.65 23.24
N GLN A 27 -45.10 -38.69 22.45
CA GLN A 27 -45.16 -37.92 21.19
C GLN A 27 -44.91 -36.41 21.39
N VAL A 28 -45.17 -35.89 22.60
CA VAL A 28 -44.85 -34.51 22.99
C VAL A 28 -43.34 -34.31 23.13
N GLU A 29 -42.64 -35.22 23.83
CA GLU A 29 -41.18 -35.20 23.94
C GLU A 29 -40.52 -35.32 22.56
N LEU A 30 -41.06 -36.17 21.68
CA LEU A 30 -40.57 -36.31 20.31
C LEU A 30 -40.76 -35.01 19.51
N SER A 31 -41.96 -34.40 19.55
CA SER A 31 -42.26 -33.16 18.82
C SER A 31 -41.44 -31.97 19.32
N GLU A 32 -41.32 -31.82 20.64
CA GLU A 32 -40.52 -30.75 21.23
C GLU A 32 -39.03 -30.96 20.99
N GLY A 33 -38.56 -32.21 21.06
CA GLY A 33 -37.17 -32.59 20.79
C GLY A 33 -36.73 -32.24 19.38
N MET A 34 -37.56 -32.56 18.40
CA MET A 34 -37.26 -32.34 16.99
C MET A 34 -37.61 -30.95 16.47
N GLY A 35 -38.28 -30.10 17.26
CA GLY A 35 -38.72 -28.77 16.79
C GLY A 35 -39.85 -28.81 15.76
N VAL A 36 -40.60 -29.92 15.68
CA VAL A 36 -41.67 -30.13 14.69
C VAL A 36 -43.02 -30.23 15.37
N SER A 37 -44.06 -29.70 14.74
CA SER A 37 -45.41 -29.72 15.32
C SER A 37 -45.89 -31.15 15.60
N ARG A 38 -46.54 -31.35 16.76
CA ARG A 38 -47.04 -32.66 17.20
C ARG A 38 -47.95 -33.36 16.16
N PRO A 39 -48.88 -32.68 15.45
CA PRO A 39 -49.68 -33.33 14.41
C PRO A 39 -48.85 -33.91 13.27
N VAL A 40 -47.75 -33.26 12.90
CA VAL A 40 -46.84 -33.73 11.84
C VAL A 40 -46.08 -34.98 12.29
N VAL A 41 -45.62 -35.02 13.54
CA VAL A 41 -44.98 -36.23 14.11
C VAL A 41 -45.96 -37.40 14.18
N ILE A 42 -47.21 -37.16 14.58
CA ILE A 42 -48.25 -38.20 14.65
C ILE A 42 -48.57 -38.75 13.26
N ASN A 43 -48.76 -37.87 12.27
CA ASN A 43 -49.07 -38.32 10.92
C ASN A 43 -47.90 -39.09 10.29
N PHE A 44 -46.66 -38.66 10.53
CA PHE A 44 -45.46 -39.37 10.09
C PHE A 44 -45.34 -40.79 10.69
N LEU A 45 -45.66 -40.95 11.97
CA LEU A 45 -45.60 -42.25 12.65
C LEU A 45 -46.71 -43.21 12.19
N ASN A 46 -47.89 -42.68 11.83
CA ASN A 46 -49.08 -43.47 11.53
C ASN A 46 -49.32 -43.69 10.02
N LYS A 47 -48.65 -42.95 9.13
CA LYS A 47 -48.85 -43.05 7.67
C LYS A 47 -47.53 -43.33 6.97
N GLU A 48 -47.48 -44.45 6.24
CA GLU A 48 -46.25 -44.98 5.62
C GLU A 48 -45.56 -44.04 4.62
N LYS A 49 -46.30 -43.09 4.01
CA LYS A 49 -45.80 -42.21 2.94
C LYS A 49 -45.52 -40.76 3.34
N GLU A 50 -45.76 -40.38 4.60
CA GLU A 50 -45.46 -39.02 5.04
C GLU A 50 -43.96 -38.87 5.37
N LYS A 51 -43.41 -37.68 5.08
CA LYS A 51 -42.02 -37.30 5.40
C LYS A 51 -42.00 -36.41 6.62
N LEU A 52 -41.01 -36.61 7.49
CA LEU A 52 -40.79 -35.75 8.65
C LEU A 52 -39.75 -34.67 8.29
N PRO A 53 -40.09 -33.38 8.31
CA PRO A 53 -39.16 -32.30 8.01
C PRO A 53 -38.30 -32.00 9.24
N VAL A 54 -37.36 -32.89 9.54
CA VAL A 54 -36.42 -32.78 10.66
C VAL A 54 -34.99 -32.77 10.12
N ASP A 55 -34.22 -31.78 10.55
CA ASP A 55 -32.81 -31.62 10.24
C ASP A 55 -31.91 -32.27 11.31
N ARG A 56 -30.59 -32.26 11.07
CA ARG A 56 -29.60 -32.86 11.99
C ARG A 56 -29.67 -32.23 13.38
N GLU A 57 -29.89 -30.92 13.44
CA GLU A 57 -29.97 -30.16 14.70
C GLU A 57 -31.20 -30.55 15.52
N GLY A 58 -32.35 -30.79 14.87
CA GLY A 58 -33.55 -31.33 15.49
C GLY A 58 -33.36 -32.71 16.10
N LEU A 59 -32.60 -33.61 15.47
CA LEU A 59 -32.31 -34.94 16.04
C LEU A 59 -31.30 -34.89 17.20
N ILE A 60 -30.33 -33.98 17.14
CA ILE A 60 -29.41 -33.72 18.26
C ILE A 60 -30.19 -33.21 19.48
N ASN A 61 -31.06 -32.22 19.27
CA ASN A 61 -31.94 -31.67 20.30
C ASN A 61 -32.89 -32.74 20.88
N LEU A 62 -33.40 -33.63 20.03
CA LEU A 62 -34.19 -34.78 20.46
C LEU A 62 -33.39 -35.69 21.40
N CYS A 63 -32.15 -36.03 21.07
CA CYS A 63 -31.26 -36.83 21.92
C CYS A 63 -31.10 -36.21 23.32
N GLU A 64 -30.80 -34.90 23.36
CA GLU A 64 -30.59 -34.18 24.60
C GLU A 64 -31.86 -34.10 25.47
N LYS A 65 -33.03 -33.92 24.84
CA LYS A 65 -34.31 -33.88 25.56
C LYS A 65 -34.75 -35.26 26.05
N LEU A 66 -34.54 -36.32 25.28
CA LEU A 66 -34.89 -37.69 25.70
C LEU A 66 -34.05 -38.16 26.88
N TYR A 67 -32.78 -37.73 26.95
CA TYR A 67 -31.89 -37.94 28.09
C TYR A 67 -32.36 -37.20 29.36
N LYS A 68 -32.76 -35.91 29.24
CA LYS A 68 -33.20 -35.07 30.36
C LYS A 68 -34.67 -35.32 30.71
N ARG A 69 -34.99 -36.42 31.38
CA ARG A 69 -36.38 -36.76 31.77
C ARG A 69 -37.06 -35.61 32.55
N LYS A 70 -38.16 -35.06 32.01
CA LYS A 70 -39.16 -34.32 32.83
C LYS A 70 -40.19 -35.33 33.33
N VAL A 71 -40.21 -35.60 34.64
CA VAL A 71 -41.22 -36.47 35.26
C VAL A 71 -42.60 -35.83 35.10
N SER A 72 -43.43 -36.34 34.20
CA SER A 72 -44.82 -35.93 34.08
C SER A 72 -45.66 -36.60 35.17
N LYS A 73 -46.30 -35.80 36.03
CA LYS A 73 -47.29 -36.26 37.03
C LYS A 73 -48.65 -36.47 36.34
N ARG A 74 -48.99 -37.71 35.95
CA ARG A 74 -50.34 -38.29 35.68
C ARG A 74 -50.13 -39.56 34.82
N LYS A 75 -50.64 -40.77 35.10
CA LYS A 75 -51.87 -41.22 35.76
C LYS A 75 -51.68 -42.61 36.43
N SER A 76 -52.54 -42.82 37.41
CA SER A 76 -52.91 -44.01 38.18
C SER A 76 -53.33 -45.27 37.40
N LYS A 77 -52.97 -46.42 38.00
CA LYS A 77 -53.72 -47.69 38.21
C LYS A 77 -54.81 -48.12 37.18
N ALA A 78 -54.55 -49.31 36.61
CA ALA A 78 -55.43 -50.35 36.01
C ALA A 78 -54.86 -50.68 34.61
N ASP A 79 -54.57 -51.91 34.18
CA ASP A 79 -54.84 -53.25 34.69
C ASP A 79 -53.61 -54.15 34.51
N LYS A 80 -53.42 -55.05 35.48
CA LYS A 80 -52.66 -56.28 35.27
C LYS A 80 -53.61 -57.25 34.56
N GLU A 81 -53.22 -57.78 33.41
CA GLU A 81 -53.15 -59.24 33.18
C GLU A 81 -52.88 -59.60 31.71
N ARG A 82 -51.86 -60.47 31.57
CA ARG A 82 -51.66 -61.57 30.59
C ARG A 82 -50.65 -61.38 29.45
N THR A 83 -49.62 -62.23 29.57
CA THR A 83 -48.83 -62.96 28.54
C THR A 83 -48.06 -62.10 27.52
N THR A 84 -46.77 -62.25 27.25
CA THR A 84 -45.79 -63.34 27.45
C THR A 84 -44.38 -62.75 27.20
N LYS A 85 -43.37 -63.31 27.88
CA LYS A 85 -41.91 -63.19 27.67
C LYS A 85 -41.39 -62.24 26.57
N GLU A 86 -40.69 -61.18 26.99
CA GLU A 86 -39.35 -60.83 26.49
C GLU A 86 -38.73 -59.73 27.37
N ILE A 87 -37.40 -59.75 27.47
CA ILE A 87 -36.58 -58.99 28.42
C ILE A 87 -36.86 -57.48 28.27
N LYS A 88 -37.51 -56.87 29.27
CA LYS A 88 -37.72 -55.41 29.34
C LYS A 88 -36.49 -54.76 29.97
N SER A 89 -35.57 -54.29 29.13
CA SER A 89 -34.61 -53.27 29.53
C SER A 89 -35.34 -52.09 30.16
N ASN A 90 -34.85 -51.59 31.30
CA ASN A 90 -35.46 -50.48 32.01
C ASN A 90 -35.44 -49.22 31.10
N PRO A 91 -36.57 -48.55 30.83
CA PRO A 91 -36.61 -47.36 29.98
C PRO A 91 -35.63 -46.26 30.43
N ASP A 92 -35.41 -46.15 31.75
CA ASP A 92 -34.44 -45.20 32.32
C ASP A 92 -32.97 -45.61 32.06
N GLU A 93 -32.68 -46.92 31.96
CA GLU A 93 -31.35 -47.41 31.56
C GLU A 93 -31.10 -47.17 30.08
N LEU A 94 -32.11 -47.38 29.22
CA LEU A 94 -32.01 -47.07 27.79
C LEU A 94 -31.83 -45.57 27.53
N ARG A 95 -32.51 -44.71 28.29
CA ARG A 95 -32.31 -43.24 28.23
C ARG A 95 -30.91 -42.83 28.71
N LYS A 96 -30.39 -43.48 29.77
CA LYS A 96 -29.00 -43.30 30.21
C LYS A 96 -27.99 -43.79 29.17
N LEU A 97 -28.24 -44.94 28.54
CA LEU A 97 -27.42 -45.45 27.44
C LEU A 97 -27.43 -44.48 26.25
N LEU A 98 -28.60 -43.93 25.87
CA LEU A 98 -28.70 -42.94 24.81
C LEU A 98 -27.83 -41.71 25.11
N GLY A 99 -27.84 -41.23 26.35
CA GLY A 99 -26.95 -40.14 26.80
C GLY A 99 -25.46 -40.51 26.79
N GLN A 100 -25.12 -41.78 27.05
CA GLN A 100 -23.74 -42.26 27.02
C GLN A 100 -23.18 -42.44 25.60
N ILE A 101 -24.03 -42.80 24.63
CA ILE A 101 -23.58 -43.01 23.25
C ILE A 101 -23.61 -41.72 22.43
N GLY A 102 -24.52 -40.79 22.75
CA GLY A 102 -24.61 -39.48 22.10
C GLY A 102 -25.41 -39.49 20.79
N ALA A 103 -25.59 -38.32 20.19
CA ALA A 103 -26.44 -38.13 19.00
C ALA A 103 -25.91 -38.79 17.73
N ASP A 104 -24.64 -39.22 17.70
CA ASP A 104 -24.02 -39.83 16.52
C ASP A 104 -24.70 -41.15 16.11
N GLU A 105 -25.08 -41.99 17.06
CA GLU A 105 -25.79 -43.26 16.78
C GLU A 105 -27.21 -43.03 16.25
N LEU A 106 -27.83 -41.98 16.75
CA LEU A 106 -29.14 -41.48 16.36
C LEU A 106 -29.14 -40.97 14.92
N LEU A 107 -28.12 -40.18 14.59
CA LEU A 107 -27.92 -39.65 13.24
C LEU A 107 -27.54 -40.77 12.25
N GLU A 108 -26.74 -41.75 12.66
CA GLU A 108 -26.43 -42.95 11.87
C GLU A 108 -27.69 -43.78 11.60
N SER A 109 -28.48 -44.06 12.63
CA SER A 109 -29.70 -44.87 12.52
C SER A 109 -30.80 -44.16 11.72
N ALA A 110 -30.80 -42.83 11.67
CA ALA A 110 -31.72 -42.03 10.86
C ALA A 110 -31.17 -41.74 9.44
N GLY A 111 -30.06 -42.38 9.04
CA GLY A 111 -29.44 -42.23 7.72
C GLY A 111 -28.85 -40.84 7.44
N PHE A 112 -28.59 -40.05 8.48
CA PHE A 112 -27.87 -38.77 8.40
C PHE A 112 -26.35 -38.93 8.52
N LEU A 113 -25.86 -40.11 8.97
CA LEU A 113 -24.46 -40.51 8.97
C LEU A 113 -24.27 -41.89 8.29
N PRO A 114 -23.10 -42.17 7.68
CA PRO A 114 -22.79 -43.49 7.12
C PRO A 114 -22.73 -44.59 8.19
N GLU A 115 -23.18 -45.80 7.82
CA GLU A 115 -23.08 -47.00 8.68
C GLU A 115 -21.62 -47.25 9.12
N ARG A 116 -21.44 -47.60 10.40
CA ARG A 116 -20.18 -47.89 11.13
C ARG A 116 -19.34 -46.67 11.54
N THR A 117 -19.91 -45.47 11.59
CA THR A 117 -19.22 -44.27 12.14
C THR A 117 -18.86 -44.38 13.63
N ARG A 118 -19.49 -45.31 14.40
CA ARG A 118 -19.11 -45.67 15.78
C ARG A 118 -17.69 -46.20 15.97
N ILE A 119 -17.01 -46.68 14.92
CA ILE A 119 -15.68 -47.31 15.06
C ILE A 119 -14.58 -46.31 15.43
N ILE A 120 -14.83 -45.01 15.20
CA ILE A 120 -13.90 -43.94 15.59
C ILE A 120 -14.17 -43.49 17.04
N ARG A 121 -14.03 -44.43 17.99
CA ARG A 121 -13.86 -44.07 19.41
C ARG A 121 -12.49 -43.44 19.58
N VAL A 122 -12.42 -42.18 19.99
CA VAL A 122 -11.17 -41.43 20.10
C VAL A 122 -10.63 -41.57 21.54
N SER A 123 -9.68 -42.48 21.75
CA SER A 123 -8.77 -42.46 22.91
C SER A 123 -7.87 -41.21 22.87
N SER A 124 -7.16 -40.87 23.95
CA SER A 124 -6.13 -39.80 23.93
C SER A 124 -5.13 -39.98 22.79
N GLU A 125 -4.68 -41.21 22.52
CA GLU A 125 -3.83 -41.55 21.37
C GLU A 125 -4.53 -41.32 20.01
N ARG A 126 -5.81 -41.67 19.88
CA ARG A 126 -6.59 -41.44 18.66
C ARG A 126 -6.95 -39.96 18.47
N PHE A 127 -6.97 -39.14 19.51
CA PHE A 127 -7.21 -37.69 19.40
C PHE A 127 -6.11 -37.03 18.58
N PHE A 128 -4.86 -37.35 18.89
CA PHE A 128 -3.72 -36.87 18.13
C PHE A 128 -3.68 -37.46 16.71
N GLN A 129 -4.17 -38.69 16.50
CA GLN A 129 -4.33 -39.26 15.15
C GLN A 129 -5.37 -38.50 14.32
N VAL A 130 -6.53 -38.19 14.90
CA VAL A 130 -7.60 -37.45 14.19
C VAL A 130 -7.21 -35.97 14.01
N ALA A 131 -6.49 -35.37 14.96
CA ALA A 131 -5.91 -34.03 14.81
C ALA A 131 -4.80 -33.99 13.75
N GLN A 132 -4.00 -35.04 13.64
CA GLN A 132 -3.01 -35.20 12.57
C GLN A 132 -3.69 -35.43 11.22
N VAL A 133 -4.75 -36.24 11.14
CA VAL A 133 -5.53 -36.41 9.90
C VAL A 133 -6.21 -35.10 9.52
N ALA A 134 -6.76 -34.33 10.45
CA ALA A 134 -7.31 -33.00 10.16
C ALA A 134 -6.23 -32.03 9.63
N ALA A 135 -5.03 -32.05 10.22
CA ALA A 135 -3.88 -31.29 9.74
C ALA A 135 -3.38 -31.77 8.35
N LEU A 136 -3.47 -33.06 8.05
CA LEU A 136 -3.13 -33.63 6.75
C LEU A 136 -4.21 -33.37 5.69
N LEU A 137 -5.49 -33.33 6.08
CA LEU A 137 -6.61 -32.95 5.22
C LEU A 137 -6.53 -31.47 4.83
N GLU A 138 -5.94 -30.61 5.66
CA GLU A 138 -5.54 -29.22 5.32
C GLU A 138 -4.38 -29.15 4.30
N LEU A 139 -3.78 -30.28 3.90
CA LEU A 139 -2.68 -30.35 2.94
C LEU A 139 -3.04 -31.07 1.63
N LEU A 140 -4.29 -31.51 1.46
CA LEU A 140 -4.71 -32.29 0.27
C LEU A 140 -5.26 -31.38 -0.84
N GLU A 141 -4.58 -31.36 -1.98
CA GLU A 141 -5.02 -30.75 -3.23
C GLU A 141 -5.87 -31.75 -4.04
N PHE A 142 -7.20 -31.70 -3.96
CA PHE A 142 -8.06 -32.42 -4.90
C PHE A 142 -9.29 -31.58 -5.30
N GLU A 143 -9.27 -31.04 -6.52
CA GLU A 143 -10.36 -30.23 -7.12
C GLU A 143 -11.70 -31.01 -7.20
N ASP A 144 -11.67 -32.32 -7.42
CA ASP A 144 -12.88 -33.15 -7.59
C ASP A 144 -13.57 -33.56 -6.27
N LEU A 145 -12.93 -33.34 -5.11
CA LEU A 145 -13.39 -33.83 -3.80
C LEU A 145 -13.54 -32.73 -2.75
N LEU A 146 -13.49 -31.45 -3.13
CA LEU A 146 -13.48 -30.31 -2.20
C LEU A 146 -14.60 -30.35 -1.15
N SER A 147 -15.82 -30.70 -1.57
CA SER A 147 -16.98 -30.85 -0.67
C SER A 147 -16.80 -32.01 0.31
N THR A 148 -16.33 -33.16 -0.16
CA THR A 148 -16.03 -34.35 0.65
C THR A 148 -14.88 -34.10 1.62
N THR A 149 -13.82 -33.41 1.22
CA THR A 149 -12.68 -33.03 2.08
C THR A 149 -13.11 -32.05 3.16
N GLN A 150 -13.97 -31.08 2.84
CA GLN A 150 -14.57 -30.18 3.83
C GLN A 150 -15.48 -30.92 4.81
N GLU A 151 -16.28 -31.88 4.34
CA GLU A 151 -17.10 -32.76 5.20
C GLU A 151 -16.22 -33.63 6.12
N PHE A 152 -15.14 -34.23 5.61
CA PHE A 152 -14.19 -34.99 6.43
C PHE A 152 -13.46 -34.10 7.44
N LEU A 153 -13.09 -32.88 7.07
CA LEU A 153 -12.45 -31.93 7.96
C LEU A 153 -13.41 -31.44 9.05
N ALA A 154 -14.69 -31.24 8.72
CA ALA A 154 -15.74 -30.93 9.68
C ALA A 154 -15.99 -32.11 10.64
N ILE A 155 -16.05 -33.35 10.12
CA ILE A 155 -16.17 -34.57 10.92
C ILE A 155 -14.95 -34.74 11.83
N ALA A 156 -13.73 -34.57 11.30
CA ALA A 156 -12.50 -34.65 12.07
C ALA A 156 -12.43 -33.56 13.15
N SER A 157 -12.79 -32.32 12.81
CA SER A 157 -12.86 -31.19 13.75
C SER A 157 -13.88 -31.43 14.87
N ASN A 158 -15.05 -31.98 14.54
CA ASN A 158 -16.06 -32.36 15.52
C ASN A 158 -15.57 -33.50 16.42
N LYS A 159 -14.91 -34.52 15.87
CA LYS A 159 -14.33 -35.62 16.66
C LYS A 159 -13.16 -35.14 17.54
N ILE A 160 -12.35 -34.19 17.08
CA ILE A 160 -11.34 -33.49 17.89
C ILE A 160 -12.01 -32.75 19.04
N ALA A 161 -13.08 -31.99 18.77
CA ALA A 161 -13.84 -31.28 19.80
C ALA A 161 -14.45 -32.25 20.85
N ILE A 162 -15.06 -33.36 20.44
CA ILE A 162 -15.63 -34.36 21.36
C ILE A 162 -14.53 -35.06 22.17
N ALA A 163 -13.46 -35.49 21.52
CA ALA A 163 -12.37 -36.24 22.15
C ALA A 163 -11.57 -35.38 23.12
N SER A 164 -11.35 -34.12 22.78
CA SER A 164 -10.70 -33.20 23.69
C SER A 164 -11.56 -32.94 24.95
N ASN A 165 -12.88 -33.16 24.94
CA ASN A 165 -13.67 -33.06 26.18
C ASN A 165 -13.24 -34.14 27.15
N LYS A 166 -12.93 -35.35 26.66
CA LYS A 166 -12.41 -36.45 27.48
C LYS A 166 -10.95 -36.26 27.86
N LEU A 167 -10.10 -35.79 26.94
CA LEU A 167 -8.68 -35.54 27.21
C LEU A 167 -8.50 -34.49 28.31
N PHE A 168 -9.26 -33.40 28.28
CA PHE A 168 -9.12 -32.30 29.23
C PHE A 168 -10.06 -32.40 30.45
N GLN A 169 -10.98 -33.38 30.50
CA GLN A 169 -11.83 -33.68 31.67
C GLN A 169 -11.03 -34.25 32.85
N GLU A 170 -9.97 -35.02 32.59
CA GLU A 170 -9.07 -35.52 33.65
C GLU A 170 -8.25 -34.39 34.31
N HIS A 171 -8.20 -33.22 33.66
CA HIS A 171 -7.40 -32.08 34.12
C HIS A 171 -8.17 -31.10 35.01
N SER A 172 -9.51 -31.08 34.95
CA SER A 172 -10.33 -30.17 35.77
C SER A 172 -10.29 -30.47 37.27
N GLU A 173 -9.75 -31.64 37.68
CA GLU A 173 -9.70 -32.05 39.08
C GLU A 173 -8.41 -31.63 39.80
N TYR A 174 -7.30 -31.35 39.09
CA TYR A 174 -5.98 -31.10 39.71
C TYR A 174 -5.09 -30.16 38.85
N HIS A 175 -5.11 -28.86 39.17
CA HIS A 175 -4.15 -27.78 38.81
C HIS A 175 -4.13 -27.13 37.39
N GLU A 176 -4.08 -25.78 37.46
CA GLU A 176 -3.75 -24.70 36.49
C GLU A 176 -4.53 -24.62 35.15
N ASN A 177 -5.10 -23.43 34.91
CA ASN A 177 -5.91 -23.04 33.73
C ASN A 177 -5.09 -22.97 32.41
N ASP A 178 -4.11 -23.84 32.18
CA ASP A 178 -3.21 -23.80 31.02
C ASP A 178 -3.30 -25.08 30.18
N SER A 179 -4.26 -25.10 29.27
CA SER A 179 -4.53 -26.25 28.39
C SER A 179 -3.36 -26.57 27.45
N LEU A 180 -2.46 -25.62 27.18
CA LEU A 180 -1.32 -25.83 26.30
C LEU A 180 -0.20 -26.62 27.00
N MET A 181 0.12 -26.27 28.26
CA MET A 181 1.10 -27.02 29.04
C MET A 181 0.65 -28.48 29.24
N TYR A 182 -0.63 -28.70 29.52
CA TYR A 182 -1.20 -30.04 29.61
C TYR A 182 -1.03 -30.87 28.33
N LEU A 183 -1.30 -30.23 27.18
CA LEU A 183 -1.17 -30.87 25.88
C LEU A 183 0.30 -31.28 25.64
N ILE A 184 1.25 -30.41 26.00
CA ILE A 184 2.70 -30.70 25.94
C ILE A 184 3.06 -31.90 26.82
N GLU A 185 2.60 -31.94 28.08
CA GLU A 185 2.88 -33.05 29.01
C GLU A 185 2.31 -34.38 28.52
N ASN A 186 1.12 -34.37 27.93
CA ASN A 186 0.49 -35.57 27.38
C ASN A 186 1.18 -36.07 26.10
N LEU A 187 1.71 -35.17 25.26
CA LEU A 187 2.55 -35.54 24.12
C LEU A 187 3.83 -36.28 24.55
N TRP A 188 4.38 -35.98 25.73
CA TRP A 188 5.51 -36.72 26.30
C TRP A 188 5.15 -38.13 26.77
N LYS A 189 3.95 -38.32 27.34
CA LYS A 189 3.53 -39.56 28.03
C LYS A 189 2.91 -40.61 27.09
N SER A 190 2.33 -40.20 25.96
CA SER A 190 1.52 -41.08 25.09
C SER A 190 2.33 -41.86 24.03
N ARG A 191 1.93 -43.11 23.70
CA ARG A 191 2.49 -43.88 22.57
C ARG A 191 1.83 -43.44 21.25
N LEU A 192 2.21 -42.25 20.79
CA LEU A 192 1.62 -41.62 19.60
C LEU A 192 2.17 -42.21 18.30
N THR A 193 1.34 -42.20 17.25
CA THR A 193 1.72 -42.49 15.85
C THR A 193 2.45 -41.34 15.14
N LEU A 194 2.69 -40.21 15.80
CA LEU A 194 3.68 -39.24 15.34
C LEU A 194 5.05 -39.88 15.51
N GLY A 195 5.76 -40.17 14.41
CA GLY A 195 7.13 -40.69 14.48
C GLY A 195 7.98 -39.88 15.48
N LEU A 196 8.80 -40.57 16.29
CA LEU A 196 9.50 -39.99 17.45
C LEU A 196 10.15 -38.62 17.16
N LYS A 197 10.79 -38.48 15.99
CA LYS A 197 11.42 -37.24 15.53
C LYS A 197 10.43 -36.07 15.39
N LEU A 198 9.32 -36.28 14.69
CA LEU A 198 8.31 -35.24 14.48
C LEU A 198 7.64 -34.85 15.80
N ARG A 199 7.39 -35.83 16.68
CA ARG A 199 6.83 -35.58 18.01
C ARG A 199 7.72 -34.66 18.84
N LEU A 200 9.03 -34.95 18.89
CA LEU A 200 9.99 -34.12 19.63
C LEU A 200 10.11 -32.71 19.03
N GLU A 201 10.12 -32.58 17.70
CA GLU A 201 10.11 -31.29 17.00
C GLU A 201 8.86 -30.45 17.34
N VAL A 202 7.67 -31.06 17.37
CA VAL A 202 6.40 -30.39 17.70
C VAL A 202 6.38 -29.96 19.17
N ILE A 203 6.81 -30.82 20.10
CA ILE A 203 6.90 -30.51 21.53
C ILE A 203 7.81 -29.29 21.78
N ASP A 204 9.01 -29.29 21.19
CA ASP A 204 9.97 -28.18 21.34
C ASP A 204 9.39 -26.87 20.80
N LYS A 205 8.77 -26.89 19.61
CA LYS A 205 8.11 -25.71 19.03
C LYS A 205 6.92 -25.21 19.86
N LEU A 206 6.11 -26.11 20.42
CA LEU A 206 5.00 -25.74 21.32
C LEU A 206 5.53 -25.08 22.60
N ARG A 207 6.58 -25.64 23.20
CA ARG A 207 7.22 -25.06 24.41
C ARG A 207 7.72 -23.65 24.15
N ARG A 208 8.45 -23.44 23.05
CA ARG A 208 8.96 -22.11 22.68
C ARG A 208 7.84 -21.10 22.43
N ASN A 209 6.76 -21.51 21.76
CA ASN A 209 5.61 -20.62 21.55
C ASN A 209 4.87 -20.32 22.85
N TRP A 210 4.74 -21.30 23.75
CA TRP A 210 4.17 -21.10 25.08
C TRP A 210 4.98 -20.09 25.89
N GLU A 211 6.31 -20.23 25.94
CA GLU A 211 7.21 -19.28 26.61
C GLU A 211 7.12 -17.88 25.99
N ARG A 212 7.18 -17.78 24.65
CA ARG A 212 7.08 -16.52 23.91
C ARG A 212 5.76 -15.79 24.21
N LEU A 213 4.64 -16.48 24.05
CA LEU A 213 3.31 -15.89 24.26
C LEU A 213 3.10 -15.50 25.73
N LYS A 214 3.68 -16.23 26.69
CA LYS A 214 3.70 -15.83 28.11
C LYS A 214 4.47 -14.53 28.35
N ILE A 215 5.65 -14.38 27.73
CA ILE A 215 6.43 -13.14 27.80
C ILE A 215 5.64 -11.97 27.19
N GLU A 216 4.92 -12.21 26.11
CA GLU A 216 4.05 -11.22 25.46
C GLU A 216 2.80 -10.89 26.30
N GLY A 217 2.53 -11.61 27.39
CA GLY A 217 1.48 -11.31 28.37
C GLY A 217 0.30 -12.30 28.39
N LYS A 218 0.32 -13.40 27.62
CA LYS A 218 -0.71 -14.45 27.66
C LYS A 218 -0.52 -15.34 28.89
N THR A 219 -1.36 -15.23 29.91
CA THR A 219 -1.17 -15.98 31.17
C THR A 219 -1.62 -17.43 31.09
N ASN A 220 -2.73 -17.69 30.39
CA ASN A 220 -3.42 -18.98 30.34
C ASN A 220 -3.92 -19.28 28.92
N PHE A 221 -3.86 -20.55 28.51
CA PHE A 221 -4.33 -21.00 27.20
C PHE A 221 -5.61 -21.81 27.34
N THR A 222 -6.63 -21.43 26.57
CA THR A 222 -7.83 -22.26 26.44
C THR A 222 -7.53 -23.51 25.64
N ARG A 223 -8.43 -24.47 25.73
CA ARG A 223 -8.32 -25.70 24.97
C ARG A 223 -8.38 -25.48 23.47
N GLN A 224 -9.21 -24.54 22.99
CA GLN A 224 -9.30 -24.24 21.56
C GLN A 224 -7.98 -23.64 21.06
N GLU A 225 -7.37 -22.76 21.84
CA GLU A 225 -6.05 -22.17 21.56
C GLU A 225 -4.94 -23.23 21.52
N ALA A 226 -4.90 -24.13 22.50
CA ALA A 226 -3.91 -25.21 22.56
C ALA A 226 -4.00 -26.15 21.36
N ILE A 227 -5.23 -26.50 20.93
CA ILE A 227 -5.48 -27.38 19.77
C ILE A 227 -5.11 -26.68 18.47
N ALA A 228 -5.47 -25.40 18.31
CA ALA A 228 -5.12 -24.63 17.12
C ALA A 228 -3.61 -24.46 16.97
N LEU A 229 -2.89 -24.15 18.06
CA LEU A 229 -1.43 -24.07 18.08
C LEU A 229 -0.79 -25.42 17.73
N PHE A 230 -1.29 -26.52 18.31
CA PHE A 230 -0.81 -27.87 17.97
C PHE A 230 -0.99 -28.18 16.48
N ARG A 231 -2.17 -27.90 15.90
CA ARG A 231 -2.43 -28.10 14.47
C ARG A 231 -1.51 -27.26 13.61
N CYS A 232 -1.45 -25.95 13.87
CA CYS A 232 -0.57 -25.01 13.16
C CYS A 232 0.89 -25.48 13.14
N ILE A 233 1.45 -25.86 14.30
CA ILE A 233 2.84 -26.33 14.40
C ILE A 233 3.03 -27.70 13.72
N THR A 234 2.04 -28.59 13.81
CA THR A 234 2.10 -29.91 13.19
C THR A 234 2.10 -29.80 11.67
N VAL A 235 1.22 -28.97 11.10
CA VAL A 235 1.18 -28.66 9.65
C VAL A 235 2.55 -28.13 9.20
N GLN A 236 3.08 -27.12 9.89
CA GLN A 236 4.39 -26.54 9.55
C GLN A 236 5.56 -27.51 9.70
N ALA A 237 5.50 -28.45 10.63
CA ALA A 237 6.54 -29.45 10.83
C ALA A 237 6.51 -30.58 9.78
N GLN A 238 5.35 -30.76 9.13
CA GLN A 238 5.15 -31.73 8.04
C GLN A 238 5.35 -31.13 6.65
N MET A 239 5.42 -29.80 6.52
CA MET A 239 5.80 -29.14 5.27
C MET A 239 7.17 -29.64 4.75
N PRO A 240 7.39 -29.64 3.43
CA PRO A 240 8.60 -30.19 2.81
C PRO A 240 9.87 -29.66 3.49
N LYS A 241 10.66 -30.57 4.09
CA LYS A 241 11.90 -30.22 4.79
C LYS A 241 13.03 -29.77 3.85
N ASN A 242 12.84 -29.83 2.53
CA ASN A 242 13.84 -29.42 1.54
C ASN A 242 14.10 -27.90 1.55
N LEU A 243 13.26 -27.12 2.24
CA LEU A 243 13.45 -25.68 2.52
C LEU A 243 14.05 -25.39 3.90
N THR A 244 14.68 -26.36 4.59
CA THR A 244 15.15 -26.18 5.99
C THR A 244 15.99 -24.93 6.23
N ASN A 245 16.64 -24.41 5.19
CA ASN A 245 17.49 -23.24 5.31
C ASN A 245 16.83 -21.92 4.89
N PHE A 246 15.59 -21.93 4.41
CA PHE A 246 14.83 -20.73 4.00
C PHE A 246 13.82 -20.33 5.08
N HIS A 247 14.09 -19.23 5.75
CA HIS A 247 13.24 -18.69 6.81
C HIS A 247 12.75 -17.30 6.43
N ILE A 248 11.44 -17.11 6.53
CA ILE A 248 10.79 -15.79 6.54
C ILE A 248 9.80 -15.76 7.69
N SER A 249 9.86 -14.73 8.52
CA SER A 249 8.86 -14.48 9.57
C SER A 249 8.59 -12.98 9.67
N VAL A 250 7.33 -12.59 9.77
CA VAL A 250 6.91 -11.22 10.05
C VAL A 250 7.33 -10.88 11.48
N GLN A 251 7.93 -9.72 11.68
CA GLN A 251 8.41 -9.25 12.99
C GLN A 251 7.75 -7.94 13.42
N LYS A 252 7.58 -7.02 12.47
CA LYS A 252 7.06 -5.68 12.76
C LYS A 252 6.22 -5.18 11.59
N LEU A 253 5.21 -4.39 11.94
CA LEU A 253 4.27 -3.80 11.00
C LEU A 253 4.11 -2.32 11.35
N GLU A 254 4.40 -1.45 10.40
CA GLU A 254 4.34 0.00 10.57
C GLU A 254 3.48 0.63 9.48
N PHE A 255 2.66 1.60 9.88
CA PHE A 255 1.82 2.37 8.99
C PHE A 255 2.15 3.85 9.09
N GLN A 256 2.25 4.49 7.95
CA GLN A 256 2.41 5.94 7.85
C GLN A 256 1.36 6.48 6.90
N THR A 257 0.52 7.39 7.40
CA THR A 257 -0.38 8.17 6.55
C THR A 257 0.44 9.16 5.74
N LEU A 258 0.35 9.08 4.42
CA LEU A 258 1.04 10.00 3.52
C LEU A 258 0.14 11.17 3.13
N SER A 259 -1.18 10.96 3.00
CA SER A 259 -2.09 12.05 2.64
C SER A 259 -2.09 13.15 3.69
N GLN A 260 -2.03 14.39 3.21
CA GLN A 260 -2.11 15.59 4.05
C GLN A 260 -3.43 16.30 3.79
N SER A 261 -4.12 16.68 4.87
CA SER A 261 -5.29 17.57 4.80
C SER A 261 -4.82 19.02 4.77
N ILE A 262 -5.52 19.84 3.98
CA ILE A 262 -5.36 21.29 4.01
C ILE A 262 -6.56 21.85 4.78
N ASP A 263 -6.29 22.65 5.80
CA ASP A 263 -7.34 23.26 6.61
C ASP A 263 -7.93 24.49 5.91
N HIS A 264 -9.24 24.65 6.02
CA HIS A 264 -9.93 25.86 5.58
C HIS A 264 -9.49 27.06 6.42
N ASP A 265 -9.27 28.20 5.77
CA ASP A 265 -8.92 29.48 6.39
C ASP A 265 -9.56 30.61 5.57
N GLU A 266 -9.95 31.69 6.24
CA GLU A 266 -10.57 32.84 5.58
C GLU A 266 -9.60 33.52 4.61
N GLU A 267 -8.30 33.53 4.90
CA GLU A 267 -7.26 34.19 4.11
C GLU A 267 -7.05 33.60 2.70
N TYR A 268 -7.61 32.41 2.44
CA TYR A 268 -7.47 31.70 1.16
C TYR A 268 -8.71 30.87 0.76
N SER A 269 -9.89 31.28 1.22
CA SER A 269 -11.13 30.49 1.11
C SER A 269 -11.57 30.15 -0.33
N ASP A 270 -11.40 31.04 -1.31
CA ASP A 270 -11.79 30.79 -2.70
C ASP A 270 -10.82 29.85 -3.41
N VAL A 271 -9.51 30.04 -3.18
CA VAL A 271 -8.48 29.13 -3.68
C VAL A 271 -8.65 27.74 -3.06
N TYR A 272 -8.97 27.68 -1.76
CA TYR A 272 -9.31 26.43 -1.08
C TYR A 272 -10.52 25.76 -1.71
N ARG A 273 -11.62 26.47 -1.95
CA ARG A 273 -12.82 25.93 -2.60
C ARG A 273 -12.50 25.36 -3.99
N LYS A 274 -11.71 26.09 -4.79
CA LYS A 274 -11.22 25.60 -6.10
C LYS A 274 -10.37 24.34 -5.95
N PHE A 275 -9.44 24.32 -5.00
CA PHE A 275 -8.63 23.14 -4.69
C PHE A 275 -9.49 21.92 -4.35
N LEU A 276 -10.52 22.11 -3.51
CA LEU A 276 -11.43 21.02 -3.16
C LEU A 276 -12.24 20.52 -4.35
N GLN A 277 -12.80 21.43 -5.15
CA GLN A 277 -13.62 21.08 -6.31
C GLN A 277 -12.80 20.34 -7.38
N THR A 278 -11.60 20.83 -7.68
CA THR A 278 -10.67 20.18 -8.62
C THR A 278 -10.22 18.82 -8.11
N GLY A 279 -9.95 18.70 -6.79
CA GLY A 279 -9.60 17.44 -6.16
C GLY A 279 -10.72 16.41 -6.24
N TYR A 280 -11.96 16.82 -6.00
CA TYR A 280 -13.13 15.96 -6.14
C TYR A 280 -13.25 15.40 -7.57
N GLN A 281 -13.18 16.28 -8.57
CA GLN A 281 -13.22 15.85 -9.98
C GLN A 281 -12.06 14.92 -10.33
N ALA A 282 -10.85 15.21 -9.85
CA ALA A 282 -9.67 14.40 -10.08
C ALA A 282 -9.86 12.96 -9.55
N GLU A 283 -10.41 12.80 -8.34
CA GLU A 283 -10.65 11.48 -7.74
C GLU A 283 -11.78 10.71 -8.37
N CYS A 284 -12.89 11.37 -8.71
CA CYS A 284 -13.98 10.71 -9.42
C CYS A 284 -13.47 10.13 -10.75
N ASN A 285 -12.64 10.91 -11.44
CA ASN A 285 -12.06 10.49 -12.71
C ASN A 285 -11.01 9.37 -12.57
N LEU A 286 -10.33 9.27 -11.41
CA LEU A 286 -9.34 8.23 -11.13
C LEU A 286 -9.99 6.90 -10.70
N ASN A 287 -11.08 6.97 -9.92
CA ASN A 287 -11.72 5.81 -9.29
C ASN A 287 -12.95 5.28 -10.05
N THR A 288 -13.48 5.98 -11.06
CA THR A 288 -14.71 5.57 -11.77
C THR A 288 -14.58 5.76 -13.28
N LEU A 289 -14.74 4.68 -14.05
CA LEU A 289 -14.70 4.68 -15.53
C LEU A 289 -15.97 5.25 -16.19
N ALA A 290 -17.01 5.61 -15.44
CA ALA A 290 -18.24 6.13 -16.00
C ALA A 290 -18.98 7.06 -15.03
N ILE A 291 -19.17 8.31 -15.49
CA ILE A 291 -20.19 9.29 -15.05
C ILE A 291 -19.98 9.87 -13.64
N CYS A 292 -19.62 11.15 -13.57
CA CYS A 292 -20.15 12.08 -12.57
C CYS A 292 -19.87 13.54 -12.98
N SER A 293 -20.64 14.03 -13.95
CA SER A 293 -20.91 15.46 -14.12
C SER A 293 -22.31 15.70 -13.58
N THR A 294 -22.46 16.46 -12.48
CA THR A 294 -23.56 17.44 -12.19
C THR A 294 -23.90 17.67 -10.71
N THR A 295 -23.41 16.90 -9.73
CA THR A 295 -23.65 17.22 -8.31
C THR A 295 -22.56 18.10 -7.73
N GLU A 296 -22.93 19.29 -7.23
CA GLU A 296 -22.03 20.14 -6.43
C GLU A 296 -21.50 19.35 -5.22
N PRO A 297 -20.19 19.39 -4.94
CA PRO A 297 -19.61 18.66 -3.82
C PRO A 297 -20.06 19.27 -2.49
N GLU A 298 -20.64 18.45 -1.61
CA GLU A 298 -20.76 18.82 -0.19
C GLU A 298 -19.34 19.07 0.36
N ALA A 299 -19.14 20.21 1.04
CA ALA A 299 -17.85 20.73 1.50
C ALA A 299 -17.03 19.79 2.42
N GLN A 300 -17.56 18.60 2.77
CA GLN A 300 -16.93 17.62 3.67
C GLN A 300 -16.48 16.33 2.95
N PHE A 301 -16.65 16.20 1.63
CA PHE A 301 -16.36 14.94 0.93
C PHE A 301 -14.86 14.57 0.87
N LEU A 302 -13.94 15.53 0.82
CA LEU A 302 -12.50 15.21 0.81
C LEU A 302 -12.04 14.58 2.14
N ASN A 303 -12.72 14.86 3.25
CA ASN A 303 -12.51 14.18 4.53
C ASN A 303 -13.05 12.74 4.54
N LEU A 304 -13.87 12.36 3.55
CA LEU A 304 -14.38 10.99 3.35
C LEU A 304 -13.48 10.15 2.43
N LEU A 305 -12.51 10.76 1.75
CA LEU A 305 -11.58 10.02 0.91
C LEU A 305 -10.61 9.20 1.77
N LYS A 306 -10.39 7.95 1.36
CA LYS A 306 -9.41 7.09 2.01
C LYS A 306 -8.00 7.70 1.85
N PRO A 307 -7.26 7.92 2.95
CA PRO A 307 -5.90 8.44 2.85
C PRO A 307 -4.99 7.42 2.18
N VAL A 308 -3.97 7.90 1.48
CA VAL A 308 -2.86 7.07 1.01
C VAL A 308 -2.03 6.69 2.24
N ILE A 309 -1.88 5.38 2.44
CA ILE A 309 -1.14 4.81 3.56
C ILE A 309 0.07 4.07 3.00
N LYS A 310 1.23 4.29 3.61
CA LYS A 310 2.41 3.43 3.45
C LYS A 310 2.36 2.33 4.50
N ALA A 311 2.39 1.08 4.07
CA ALA A 311 2.62 -0.07 4.93
C ALA A 311 4.09 -0.52 4.79
N ALA A 312 4.78 -0.68 5.91
CA ALA A 312 6.11 -1.26 6.00
C ALA A 312 6.04 -2.53 6.85
N VAL A 313 6.39 -3.67 6.25
CA VAL A 313 6.41 -4.98 6.90
C VAL A 313 7.87 -5.40 7.05
N THR A 314 8.36 -5.48 8.28
CA THR A 314 9.71 -5.97 8.58
C THR A 314 9.65 -7.46 8.82
N CYS A 315 10.41 -8.20 8.01
CA CYS A 315 10.51 -9.65 8.08
C CYS A 315 11.92 -10.07 8.48
N SER A 316 12.03 -11.07 9.37
CA SER A 316 13.28 -11.79 9.56
C SER A 316 13.47 -12.80 8.42
N PHE A 317 14.55 -12.67 7.69
CA PHE A 317 14.90 -13.46 6.52
C PHE A 317 16.22 -14.22 6.77
N SER A 318 16.27 -15.51 6.43
CA SER A 318 17.53 -16.26 6.34
C SER A 318 17.47 -17.28 5.21
N LEU A 319 18.59 -17.46 4.51
CA LEU A 319 18.79 -18.50 3.50
C LEU A 319 20.07 -19.28 3.87
N ASN A 320 20.14 -20.57 3.57
CA ASN A 320 21.35 -21.41 3.74
C ASN A 320 21.99 -21.41 5.15
N GLY A 321 21.20 -21.16 6.20
CA GLY A 321 21.72 -21.13 7.58
C GLY A 321 22.52 -19.88 7.93
N GLU A 322 22.50 -18.86 7.06
CA GLU A 322 23.05 -17.53 7.36
C GLU A 322 22.33 -16.87 8.55
N SER A 323 23.00 -15.88 9.17
CA SER A 323 22.41 -15.10 10.25
C SER A 323 21.10 -14.45 9.80
N ARG A 324 20.10 -14.42 10.71
CA ARG A 324 18.80 -13.79 10.43
C ARG A 324 19.01 -12.30 10.17
N GLN A 325 18.67 -11.85 8.96
CA GLN A 325 18.69 -10.45 8.57
C GLN A 325 17.27 -9.90 8.60
N LEU A 326 17.12 -8.60 8.89
CA LEU A 326 15.83 -7.92 8.82
C LEU A 326 15.69 -7.25 7.45
N VAL A 327 14.65 -7.63 6.71
CA VAL A 327 14.29 -7.01 5.43
C VAL A 327 12.99 -6.24 5.61
N GLU A 328 12.88 -5.08 4.97
CA GLU A 328 11.71 -4.21 5.04
C GLU A 328 10.98 -4.20 3.68
N TRP A 329 9.69 -4.52 3.70
CA TRP A 329 8.83 -4.57 2.53
C TRP A 329 7.81 -3.45 2.57
N MET A 330 7.80 -2.60 1.55
CA MET A 330 6.97 -1.40 1.51
C MET A 330 5.94 -1.40 0.38
N TYR A 331 4.72 -0.96 0.69
CA TYR A 331 3.69 -0.69 -0.31
C TYR A 331 2.90 0.55 0.08
N THR A 332 2.41 1.28 -0.92
CA THR A 332 1.67 2.53 -0.75
C THR A 332 0.43 2.49 -1.61
N SER A 333 -0.75 2.71 -1.04
CA SER A 333 -1.97 2.97 -1.81
C SER A 333 -3.03 3.62 -0.92
N ASN A 334 -4.16 4.02 -1.51
CA ASN A 334 -5.35 4.49 -0.81
C ASN A 334 -6.25 3.36 -0.24
N ASN A 335 -5.79 2.10 -0.25
CA ASN A 335 -6.50 0.98 0.37
C ASN A 335 -6.36 0.94 1.90
N THR A 336 -7.06 -0.01 2.50
CA THR A 336 -6.99 -0.25 3.94
C THR A 336 -5.57 -0.66 4.38
N MET A 337 -5.26 -0.46 5.66
CA MET A 337 -3.99 -0.88 6.25
C MET A 337 -3.67 -2.35 5.98
N VAL A 338 -4.66 -3.24 6.10
CA VAL A 338 -4.50 -4.68 5.86
C VAL A 338 -4.17 -4.97 4.40
N GLU A 339 -4.92 -4.40 3.46
CA GLU A 339 -4.68 -4.57 2.02
C GLU A 339 -3.30 -4.05 1.60
N ASN A 340 -2.85 -2.93 2.18
CA ASN A 340 -1.51 -2.40 1.92
C ASN A 340 -0.42 -3.30 2.47
N ALA A 341 -0.60 -3.86 3.67
CA ALA A 341 0.34 -4.79 4.26
C ALA A 341 0.45 -6.08 3.42
N ILE A 342 -0.69 -6.61 2.94
CA ILE A 342 -0.73 -7.73 2.00
C ILE A 342 -0.02 -7.35 0.70
N GLY A 343 -0.29 -6.17 0.13
CA GLY A 343 0.39 -5.66 -1.06
C GLY A 343 1.90 -5.58 -0.90
N ALA A 344 2.39 -5.17 0.28
CA ALA A 344 3.82 -5.16 0.61
C ALA A 344 4.42 -6.56 0.54
N CYS A 345 3.77 -7.55 1.18
CA CYS A 345 4.21 -8.94 1.13
C CYS A 345 4.17 -9.51 -0.29
N SER A 346 3.04 -9.39 -0.99
CA SER A 346 2.86 -9.94 -2.33
C SER A 346 3.83 -9.35 -3.35
N LEU A 347 4.09 -8.05 -3.28
CA LEU A 347 5.02 -7.38 -4.18
C LEU A 347 6.48 -7.84 -4.00
N HIS A 348 6.92 -8.06 -2.75
CA HIS A 348 8.31 -8.44 -2.45
C HIS A 348 8.56 -9.94 -2.49
N ILE A 349 7.53 -10.76 -2.28
CA ILE A 349 7.59 -12.22 -2.47
C ILE A 349 7.37 -12.60 -3.95
N GLY A 350 7.08 -11.62 -4.82
CA GLY A 350 6.93 -11.85 -6.25
C GLY A 350 5.62 -12.54 -6.64
N LEU A 351 4.60 -12.51 -5.76
CA LEU A 351 3.31 -13.17 -5.93
C LEU A 351 2.22 -12.21 -6.40
N ILE A 352 2.53 -11.19 -7.20
CA ILE A 352 1.54 -10.14 -7.54
C ILE A 352 0.31 -10.73 -8.25
N LYS A 353 0.50 -11.72 -9.12
CA LYS A 353 -0.57 -12.36 -9.90
C LYS A 353 -1.35 -13.37 -9.06
N GLU A 354 -0.64 -14.18 -8.27
CA GLU A 354 -1.20 -15.19 -7.37
C GLU A 354 -1.96 -14.53 -6.22
N ALA A 355 -1.47 -13.39 -5.74
CA ALA A 355 -2.08 -12.61 -4.67
C ALA A 355 -3.36 -11.88 -5.08
N ALA A 356 -3.67 -11.82 -6.38
CA ALA A 356 -4.96 -11.31 -6.85
C ALA A 356 -6.13 -12.20 -6.39
N ASN A 357 -5.86 -13.47 -6.08
CA ASN A 357 -6.85 -14.46 -5.67
C ASN A 357 -6.48 -15.10 -4.32
N ILE A 358 -6.41 -14.27 -3.27
CA ILE A 358 -6.18 -14.73 -1.90
C ILE A 358 -7.53 -14.86 -1.20
N THR A 359 -7.79 -16.03 -0.61
CA THR A 359 -8.88 -16.22 0.34
C THR A 359 -8.32 -16.24 1.75
N ILE A 360 -8.78 -15.34 2.62
CA ILE A 360 -8.35 -15.24 4.02
C ILE A 360 -9.56 -15.52 4.91
N SER A 361 -9.41 -16.46 5.84
CA SER A 361 -10.38 -16.75 6.89
C SER A 361 -9.71 -16.57 8.25
N THR A 362 -10.16 -15.58 9.02
CA THR A 362 -9.63 -15.28 10.35
C THR A 362 -10.72 -15.49 11.40
N LYS A 363 -10.39 -16.22 12.47
CA LYS A 363 -11.30 -16.48 13.60
C LYS A 363 -10.60 -16.26 14.94
N THR A 364 -11.30 -15.63 15.88
CA THR A 364 -10.89 -15.58 17.30
C THR A 364 -11.21 -16.92 17.95
N LEU A 365 -10.26 -17.49 18.70
CA LEU A 365 -10.37 -18.84 19.26
C LEU A 365 -11.05 -18.87 20.63
N ASP A 366 -11.34 -17.72 21.20
CA ASP A 366 -12.05 -17.54 22.46
C ASP A 366 -12.68 -16.13 22.50
N SER A 367 -13.54 -15.93 23.49
CA SER A 367 -14.23 -14.67 23.81
C SER A 367 -13.40 -13.73 24.70
N SER A 368 -12.25 -14.17 25.22
CA SER A 368 -11.37 -13.35 26.05
C SER A 368 -10.63 -12.27 25.26
N ILE A 369 -10.33 -11.15 25.90
CA ILE A 369 -9.58 -10.02 25.30
C ILE A 369 -8.16 -10.45 24.88
N ASP A 370 -7.58 -11.42 25.57
CA ASP A 370 -6.28 -12.01 25.27
C ASP A 370 -6.39 -13.30 24.43
N SER A 371 -7.49 -13.47 23.69
CA SER A 371 -7.68 -14.64 22.84
C SER A 371 -6.67 -14.69 21.69
N LEU A 372 -6.20 -15.89 21.36
CA LEU A 372 -5.45 -16.09 20.12
C LEU A 372 -6.38 -16.07 18.90
N VAL A 373 -5.80 -15.67 17.79
CA VAL A 373 -6.43 -15.57 16.48
C VAL A 373 -5.83 -16.64 15.58
N GLU A 374 -6.67 -17.42 14.92
CA GLU A 374 -6.26 -18.35 13.86
C GLU A 374 -6.61 -17.73 12.51
N THR A 375 -5.62 -17.65 11.63
CA THR A 375 -5.86 -17.30 10.23
C THR A 375 -5.47 -18.44 9.31
N SER A 376 -6.36 -18.75 8.38
CA SER A 376 -6.12 -19.66 7.26
C SER A 376 -6.14 -18.87 5.95
N VAL A 377 -5.18 -19.14 5.09
CA VAL A 377 -4.98 -18.48 3.80
C VAL A 377 -4.91 -19.53 2.71
N LEU A 378 -5.62 -19.29 1.60
CA LEU A 378 -5.49 -20.02 0.35
C LEU A 378 -4.99 -19.07 -0.74
N LEU A 379 -3.94 -19.49 -1.46
CA LEU A 379 -3.29 -18.72 -2.51
C LEU A 379 -3.51 -19.37 -3.88
N GLY A 380 -4.03 -18.61 -4.85
CA GLY A 380 -4.13 -18.98 -6.27
C GLY A 380 -5.53 -19.40 -6.75
N ASN A 381 -5.72 -19.42 -8.07
CA ASN A 381 -7.00 -19.71 -8.74
C ASN A 381 -7.54 -21.14 -8.55
N GLN A 382 -6.69 -22.07 -8.11
CA GLN A 382 -7.00 -23.49 -7.95
C GLN A 382 -6.83 -23.99 -6.49
N GLN A 383 -6.77 -23.08 -5.51
CA GLN A 383 -6.63 -23.43 -4.08
C GLN A 383 -5.46 -24.39 -3.76
N GLN A 384 -4.30 -24.22 -4.40
CA GLN A 384 -3.16 -25.15 -4.27
C GLN A 384 -2.37 -24.94 -2.97
N TYR A 385 -2.08 -23.69 -2.60
CA TYR A 385 -1.15 -23.41 -1.49
C TYR A 385 -1.87 -22.86 -0.27
N GLN A 386 -1.66 -23.50 0.88
CA GLN A 386 -2.34 -23.17 2.14
C GLN A 386 -1.36 -22.69 3.21
N GLY A 387 -1.78 -21.68 3.96
CA GLY A 387 -1.05 -21.16 5.11
C GLY A 387 -1.96 -21.07 6.32
N ILE A 388 -1.50 -21.57 7.46
CA ILE A 388 -2.19 -21.42 8.75
C ILE A 388 -1.21 -20.82 9.75
N TRP A 389 -1.66 -19.79 10.46
CA TRP A 389 -0.93 -19.22 11.59
C TRP A 389 -1.88 -18.95 12.76
N VAL A 390 -1.33 -19.05 13.98
CA VAL A 390 -2.04 -18.75 15.22
C VAL A 390 -1.18 -17.82 16.07
N ASP A 391 -1.67 -16.62 16.38
CA ASP A 391 -0.99 -15.65 17.23
C ASP A 391 -1.98 -14.67 17.89
N ARG A 392 -1.48 -13.72 18.70
CA ARG A 392 -2.32 -12.68 19.32
C ARG A 392 -2.76 -11.59 18.34
N ASP A 393 -1.84 -11.14 17.49
CA ASP A 393 -2.07 -10.00 16.60
C ASP A 393 -2.71 -10.46 15.28
N SER A 394 -3.92 -9.96 14.98
CA SER A 394 -4.68 -10.40 13.81
C SER A 394 -3.97 -10.10 12.48
N MET A 395 -3.38 -8.92 12.32
CA MET A 395 -2.74 -8.52 11.05
C MET A 395 -1.44 -9.30 10.81
N THR A 396 -0.63 -9.45 11.85
CA THR A 396 0.61 -10.24 11.83
C THR A 396 0.31 -11.69 11.56
N THR A 397 -0.75 -12.24 12.18
CA THR A 397 -1.23 -13.60 11.93
C THR A 397 -1.66 -13.78 10.47
N MET A 398 -2.40 -12.83 9.90
CA MET A 398 -2.78 -12.86 8.49
C MET A 398 -1.56 -12.87 7.57
N LEU A 399 -0.62 -11.94 7.75
CA LEU A 399 0.57 -11.88 6.90
C LEU A 399 1.47 -13.09 7.07
N GLN A 400 1.62 -13.59 8.30
CA GLN A 400 2.44 -14.77 8.55
C GLN A 400 1.81 -16.02 7.91
N ALA A 401 0.47 -16.13 7.88
CA ALA A 401 -0.22 -17.17 7.14
C ALA A 401 0.00 -17.03 5.62
N ILE A 402 -0.03 -15.82 5.06
CA ILE A 402 0.32 -15.55 3.64
C ILE A 402 1.77 -15.97 3.36
N VAL A 403 2.71 -15.60 4.22
CA VAL A 403 4.13 -16.01 4.10
C VAL A 403 4.27 -17.53 4.16
N CYS A 404 3.49 -18.22 4.99
CA CYS A 404 3.49 -19.69 5.04
C CYS A 404 2.98 -20.30 3.73
N ALA A 405 1.87 -19.82 3.17
CA ALA A 405 1.38 -20.26 1.87
C ALA A 405 2.41 -20.00 0.75
N ALA A 406 3.03 -18.81 0.77
CA ALA A 406 4.06 -18.44 -0.19
C ALA A 406 5.32 -19.33 -0.09
N LYS A 407 5.70 -19.76 1.11
CA LYS A 407 6.80 -20.72 1.29
C LYS A 407 6.48 -22.07 0.65
N GLN A 408 5.24 -22.55 0.76
CA GLN A 408 4.82 -23.79 0.11
C GLN A 408 4.91 -23.64 -1.42
N TRP A 409 4.44 -22.52 -1.97
CA TRP A 409 4.59 -22.20 -3.39
C TRP A 409 6.06 -22.19 -3.82
N LEU A 410 6.94 -21.50 -3.07
CA LEU A 410 8.38 -21.46 -3.36
C LEU A 410 9.02 -22.86 -3.30
N ALA A 411 8.60 -23.71 -2.37
CA ALA A 411 9.09 -25.08 -2.25
C ALA A 411 8.82 -25.88 -3.52
N ASP A 412 7.57 -25.83 -3.97
CA ASP A 412 7.08 -26.56 -5.14
C ASP A 412 7.73 -26.04 -6.44
N LYS A 413 7.82 -24.72 -6.59
CA LYS A 413 8.50 -24.08 -7.73
C LYS A 413 10.00 -24.36 -7.77
N ASN A 414 10.64 -24.52 -6.62
CA ASN A 414 12.03 -24.96 -6.59
C ASN A 414 12.20 -26.46 -6.88
N LEU A 415 11.30 -27.32 -6.38
CA LEU A 415 11.36 -28.76 -6.64
C LEU A 415 11.10 -29.12 -8.09
N SER A 416 10.21 -28.38 -8.76
CA SER A 416 9.95 -28.49 -10.20
C SER A 416 11.08 -27.95 -11.09
N GLY A 417 12.06 -27.23 -10.51
CA GLY A 417 13.14 -26.58 -11.24
C GLY A 417 12.72 -25.30 -11.97
N GLU A 418 11.47 -24.83 -11.80
CA GLU A 418 10.99 -23.56 -12.37
C GLU A 418 11.65 -22.35 -11.69
N LEU A 419 12.00 -22.46 -10.40
CA LEU A 419 12.61 -21.40 -9.61
C LEU A 419 13.88 -21.87 -8.91
N ASN A 420 14.86 -20.97 -8.75
CA ASN A 420 16.08 -21.18 -7.97
C ASN A 420 16.00 -20.32 -6.70
N LEU A 421 15.98 -20.97 -5.54
CA LEU A 421 15.86 -20.30 -4.24
C LEU A 421 17.04 -19.40 -3.88
N GLU A 422 18.24 -19.69 -4.37
CA GLU A 422 19.42 -18.86 -4.11
C GLU A 422 19.34 -17.54 -4.87
N ILE A 423 18.93 -17.59 -6.14
CA ILE A 423 18.66 -16.39 -6.94
C ILE A 423 17.51 -15.60 -6.31
N TYR A 424 16.42 -16.28 -5.96
CA TYR A 424 15.28 -15.65 -5.31
C TYR A 424 15.67 -14.96 -4.00
N GLY A 425 16.39 -15.66 -3.12
CA GLY A 425 16.74 -15.16 -1.80
C GLY A 425 17.73 -14.00 -1.84
N SER A 426 18.73 -14.08 -2.72
CA SER A 426 19.67 -12.97 -2.93
C SER A 426 18.97 -11.74 -3.48
N THR A 427 18.13 -11.89 -4.52
CA THR A 427 17.37 -10.79 -5.12
C THR A 427 16.41 -10.14 -4.11
N CYS A 428 15.68 -10.92 -3.32
CA CYS A 428 14.75 -10.39 -2.32
C CYS A 428 15.46 -9.47 -1.31
N ARG A 429 16.65 -9.86 -0.85
CA ARG A 429 17.45 -9.04 0.08
C ARG A 429 17.92 -7.75 -0.58
N VAL A 430 18.54 -7.85 -1.74
CA VAL A 430 19.09 -6.68 -2.43
C VAL A 430 17.98 -5.70 -2.81
N LEU A 431 16.84 -6.21 -3.30
CA LEU A 431 15.69 -5.38 -3.63
C LEU A 431 15.14 -4.63 -2.41
N SER A 432 15.05 -5.27 -1.25
CA SER A 432 14.61 -4.60 -0.01
C SER A 432 15.53 -3.43 0.35
N GLU A 433 16.85 -3.65 0.31
CA GLU A 433 17.82 -2.61 0.64
C GLU A 433 17.81 -1.47 -0.40
N LEU A 434 17.75 -1.79 -1.70
CA LEU A 434 17.63 -0.80 -2.77
C LEU A 434 16.38 0.06 -2.59
N ARG A 435 15.23 -0.53 -2.32
CA ARG A 435 13.97 0.23 -2.14
C ARG A 435 14.02 1.12 -0.91
N LYS A 436 14.65 0.68 0.18
CA LYS A 436 14.85 1.49 1.38
C LYS A 436 15.72 2.71 1.10
N ARG A 437 16.90 2.51 0.50
CA ARG A 437 17.82 3.59 0.09
C ARG A 437 17.16 4.55 -0.89
N LEU A 438 16.49 4.03 -1.91
CA LEU A 438 15.79 4.82 -2.91
C LEU A 438 14.62 5.63 -2.31
N THR A 439 13.87 5.06 -1.36
CA THR A 439 12.77 5.79 -0.71
C THR A 439 13.30 7.00 0.06
N ARG A 440 14.44 6.85 0.74
CA ARG A 440 15.12 7.97 1.42
C ARG A 440 15.58 9.04 0.44
N ALA A 441 16.28 8.64 -0.63
CA ALA A 441 16.72 9.55 -1.69
C ALA A 441 15.54 10.32 -2.32
N ARG A 442 14.42 9.63 -2.58
CA ARG A 442 13.20 10.27 -3.12
C ARG A 442 12.62 11.31 -2.18
N ILE A 443 12.50 10.99 -0.88
CA ILE A 443 11.96 11.93 0.13
C ILE A 443 12.87 13.14 0.26
N ALA A 444 14.18 12.94 0.39
CA ALA A 444 15.15 14.03 0.46
C ALA A 444 15.07 14.92 -0.79
N PHE A 445 15.00 14.33 -1.99
CA PHE A 445 14.85 15.07 -3.24
C PHE A 445 13.54 15.87 -3.28
N GLN A 446 12.41 15.28 -2.86
CA GLN A 446 11.10 15.94 -2.82
C GLN A 446 11.08 17.13 -1.86
N ASN A 447 11.85 17.06 -0.78
CA ASN A 447 12.03 18.13 0.20
C ASN A 447 13.09 19.17 -0.22
N PHE A 448 13.61 19.12 -1.45
CA PHE A 448 14.70 19.97 -1.97
C PHE A 448 16.05 19.79 -1.26
N GLN A 449 16.27 18.69 -0.53
CA GLN A 449 17.48 18.41 0.25
C GLN A 449 18.61 17.82 -0.62
N PHE A 450 18.94 18.48 -1.74
CA PHE A 450 19.94 17.98 -2.71
C PHE A 450 21.36 17.83 -2.15
N LEU A 451 21.67 18.57 -1.09
CA LEU A 451 22.98 18.54 -0.42
C LEU A 451 23.08 17.43 0.63
N ASP A 452 21.96 16.79 0.97
CA ASP A 452 21.96 15.70 1.95
C ASP A 452 22.64 14.46 1.36
N LYS A 453 23.36 13.72 2.20
CA LYS A 453 24.11 12.52 1.80
C LYS A 453 23.21 11.50 1.13
N GLU A 454 21.96 11.40 1.57
CA GLU A 454 20.95 10.49 1.01
C GLU A 454 20.51 10.89 -0.42
N CYS A 455 20.74 12.14 -0.84
CA CYS A 455 20.36 12.68 -2.14
C CYS A 455 21.58 13.05 -3.02
N GLN A 456 22.80 12.68 -2.63
CA GLN A 456 23.99 12.95 -3.41
C GLN A 456 24.02 12.14 -4.70
N SER A 457 24.53 12.73 -5.78
CA SER A 457 24.62 12.07 -7.09
C SER A 457 25.33 10.71 -7.04
N ALA A 458 26.37 10.58 -6.20
CA ALA A 458 27.08 9.31 -6.00
C ALA A 458 26.16 8.21 -5.46
N GLU A 459 25.33 8.51 -4.44
CA GLU A 459 24.42 7.53 -3.85
C GLU A 459 23.32 7.12 -4.84
N ILE A 460 22.74 8.09 -5.57
CA ILE A 460 21.71 7.82 -6.59
C ILE A 460 22.28 6.92 -7.69
N LYS A 461 23.50 7.21 -8.15
CA LYS A 461 24.19 6.41 -9.16
C LYS A 461 24.47 4.99 -8.67
N THR A 462 24.95 4.83 -7.43
CA THR A 462 25.16 3.51 -6.83
C THR A 462 23.87 2.69 -6.77
N ILE A 463 22.73 3.31 -6.41
CA ILE A 463 21.43 2.62 -6.41
C ILE A 463 21.08 2.14 -7.83
N ALA A 464 21.24 2.99 -8.84
CA ALA A 464 20.93 2.65 -10.23
C ALA A 464 21.84 1.52 -10.75
N ASP A 465 23.15 1.62 -10.53
CA ASP A 465 24.13 0.64 -10.98
C ASP A 465 23.90 -0.72 -10.32
N THR A 466 23.67 -0.75 -9.00
CA THR A 466 23.33 -2.00 -8.29
C THR A 466 22.02 -2.61 -8.79
N ALA A 467 20.98 -1.81 -9.06
CA ALA A 467 19.71 -2.31 -9.61
C ALA A 467 19.91 -2.98 -10.99
N ARG A 468 20.73 -2.38 -11.86
CA ARG A 468 21.05 -2.92 -13.18
C ARG A 468 21.88 -4.19 -13.10
N GLU A 469 22.90 -4.21 -12.24
CA GLU A 469 23.73 -5.41 -12.02
C GLU A 469 22.90 -6.61 -11.53
N GLU A 470 21.98 -6.38 -10.59
CA GLU A 470 21.08 -7.44 -10.11
C GLU A 470 20.09 -7.90 -11.18
N LEU A 471 19.58 -6.98 -12.00
CA LEU A 471 18.68 -7.32 -13.10
C LEU A 471 19.35 -8.27 -14.11
N ASN A 472 20.65 -8.09 -14.35
CA ASN A 472 21.45 -8.94 -15.25
C ASN A 472 21.73 -10.34 -14.66
N LYS A 473 21.65 -10.51 -13.34
CA LYS A 473 21.82 -11.81 -12.66
C LYS A 473 20.55 -12.67 -12.71
N ILE A 474 19.38 -12.06 -12.91
CA ILE A 474 18.09 -12.77 -12.85
C ILE A 474 17.69 -13.28 -14.24
N PRO A 475 17.38 -14.58 -14.39
CA PRO A 475 16.94 -15.15 -15.67
C PRO A 475 15.70 -14.45 -16.24
N ASN A 476 15.63 -14.29 -17.55
CA ASN A 476 14.46 -13.74 -18.25
C ASN A 476 13.36 -14.80 -18.44
N GLN A 477 12.87 -15.36 -17.33
CA GLN A 477 11.78 -16.31 -17.29
C GLN A 477 10.56 -15.67 -16.62
N LYS A 478 9.35 -16.07 -17.04
CA LYS A 478 8.07 -15.48 -16.56
C LYS A 478 7.93 -15.48 -15.03
N ILE A 479 8.44 -16.51 -14.36
CA ILE A 479 8.38 -16.64 -12.90
C ILE A 479 9.16 -15.55 -12.15
N TYR A 480 10.22 -15.00 -12.76
CA TYR A 480 11.02 -13.91 -12.17
C TYR A 480 10.56 -12.52 -12.62
N PHE A 481 9.60 -12.42 -13.54
CA PHE A 481 9.16 -11.14 -14.07
C PHE A 481 8.77 -10.12 -12.97
N PRO A 482 8.04 -10.49 -11.90
CA PRO A 482 7.73 -9.55 -10.81
C PRO A 482 8.97 -8.95 -10.13
N TYR A 483 10.05 -9.72 -9.98
CA TYR A 483 11.31 -9.25 -9.43
C TYR A 483 12.06 -8.34 -10.38
N ARG A 484 12.17 -8.77 -11.65
CA ARG A 484 12.77 -7.97 -12.73
C ARG A 484 12.06 -6.62 -12.82
N LEU A 485 10.73 -6.61 -12.82
CA LEU A 485 9.91 -5.40 -12.86
C LEU A 485 10.22 -4.44 -11.68
N ASN A 486 10.37 -4.96 -10.46
CA ASN A 486 10.71 -4.10 -9.32
C ASN A 486 12.16 -3.56 -9.38
N LEU A 487 13.11 -4.32 -9.93
CA LEU A 487 14.47 -3.80 -10.18
C LEU A 487 14.47 -2.73 -11.28
N TYR A 488 13.71 -2.94 -12.36
CA TYR A 488 13.48 -1.89 -13.37
C TYR A 488 12.92 -0.62 -12.71
N ARG A 489 11.92 -0.74 -11.83
CA ARG A 489 11.38 0.42 -11.09
C ARG A 489 12.46 1.13 -10.27
N CYS A 490 13.30 0.40 -9.55
CA CYS A 490 14.40 0.99 -8.78
C CYS A 490 15.38 1.73 -9.70
N TYR A 491 15.81 1.10 -10.78
CA TYR A 491 16.73 1.68 -11.76
C TYR A 491 16.16 2.95 -12.40
N PHE A 492 14.95 2.87 -12.98
CA PHE A 492 14.32 4.02 -13.65
C PHE A 492 14.08 5.19 -12.70
N THR A 493 13.64 4.90 -11.47
CA THR A 493 13.39 5.96 -10.49
C THR A 493 14.69 6.63 -10.05
N ALA A 494 15.77 5.88 -9.86
CA ALA A 494 17.08 6.45 -9.53
C ALA A 494 17.59 7.35 -10.68
N LYS A 495 17.55 6.85 -11.92
CA LYS A 495 17.95 7.63 -13.10
C LYS A 495 17.07 8.85 -13.36
N LEU A 496 15.78 8.76 -13.04
CA LEU A 496 14.88 9.91 -13.07
C LEU A 496 15.30 10.99 -12.06
N LEU A 497 15.80 10.64 -10.87
CA LEU A 497 16.36 11.63 -9.93
C LEU A 497 17.64 12.29 -10.47
N GLU A 498 18.53 11.52 -11.12
CA GLU A 498 19.71 12.07 -11.81
C GLU A 498 19.31 13.03 -12.95
N LEU A 499 18.30 12.66 -13.75
CA LEU A 499 17.78 13.48 -14.83
C LEU A 499 17.20 14.80 -14.29
N ARG A 500 16.40 14.72 -13.23
CA ARG A 500 15.84 15.89 -12.55
C ARG A 500 16.90 16.83 -12.01
N GLN A 501 17.92 16.27 -11.36
CA GLN A 501 19.03 17.06 -10.85
C GLN A 501 19.73 17.81 -11.99
N SER A 502 19.97 17.12 -13.11
CA SER A 502 20.57 17.70 -14.31
C SER A 502 19.69 18.82 -14.90
N ASN A 503 18.38 18.59 -14.99
CA ASN A 503 17.38 19.57 -15.43
C ASN A 503 17.26 20.80 -14.51
N PHE A 504 17.47 20.66 -13.20
CA PHE A 504 17.47 21.79 -12.27
C PHE A 504 18.74 22.63 -12.39
N GLN A 505 19.89 21.96 -12.45
CA GLN A 505 21.21 22.58 -12.57
C GLN A 505 21.50 23.14 -13.97
N GLY A 506 20.68 22.78 -14.96
CA GLY A 506 20.86 23.19 -16.34
C GLY A 506 22.00 22.47 -17.06
N ASN A 507 22.32 21.23 -16.66
CA ASN A 507 23.28 20.38 -17.36
C ASN A 507 22.55 19.59 -18.46
N LEU A 508 22.29 20.24 -19.60
CA LEU A 508 21.46 19.68 -20.67
C LEU A 508 22.16 18.56 -21.43
N ILE A 509 23.49 18.57 -21.54
CA ILE A 509 24.26 17.47 -22.14
C ILE A 509 24.00 16.18 -21.37
N ASN A 510 24.14 16.21 -20.04
CA ASN A 510 23.88 15.03 -19.21
C ASN A 510 22.39 14.65 -19.20
N ALA A 511 21.48 15.63 -19.20
CA ALA A 511 20.04 15.36 -19.29
C ALA A 511 19.68 14.63 -20.59
N GLN A 512 20.24 15.05 -21.74
CA GLN A 512 20.02 14.40 -23.03
C GLN A 512 20.53 12.95 -23.02
N LEU A 513 21.74 12.71 -22.50
CA LEU A 513 22.29 11.36 -22.38
C LEU A 513 21.41 10.46 -21.52
N LEU A 514 20.92 10.97 -20.38
CA LEU A 514 20.02 10.24 -19.50
C LEU A 514 18.66 9.97 -20.16
N ILE A 515 18.08 10.92 -20.89
CA ILE A 515 16.83 10.72 -21.63
C ILE A 515 17.01 9.61 -22.67
N GLN A 516 18.09 9.67 -23.47
CA GLN A 516 18.40 8.64 -24.47
C GLN A 516 18.58 7.26 -23.81
N GLU A 517 19.33 7.18 -22.70
CA GLU A 517 19.53 5.96 -21.93
C GLU A 517 18.19 5.37 -21.44
N LEU A 518 17.33 6.20 -20.84
CA LEU A 518 16.05 5.75 -20.29
C LEU A 518 15.07 5.29 -21.38
N VAL A 519 14.98 6.04 -22.49
CA VAL A 519 14.12 5.68 -23.61
C VAL A 519 14.61 4.38 -24.26
N GLN A 520 15.90 4.26 -24.53
CA GLN A 520 16.47 3.05 -25.12
C GLN A 520 16.21 1.83 -24.23
N PHE A 521 16.47 1.95 -22.92
CA PHE A 521 16.30 0.85 -21.97
C PHE A 521 14.83 0.44 -21.77
N LEU A 522 13.88 1.37 -21.93
CA LEU A 522 12.44 1.06 -21.94
C LEU A 522 12.01 0.28 -23.18
N GLU A 523 12.63 0.50 -24.33
CA GLU A 523 12.28 -0.20 -25.58
C GLU A 523 12.79 -1.64 -25.63
N GLU A 524 13.80 -1.99 -24.82
CA GLU A 524 14.38 -3.35 -24.76
C GLU A 524 13.40 -4.42 -24.29
N ASP A 525 12.42 -4.07 -23.45
CA ASP A 525 11.43 -5.00 -22.90
C ASP A 525 10.00 -4.45 -22.99
N GLN A 526 9.23 -4.97 -23.95
CA GLN A 526 7.86 -4.54 -24.21
C GLN A 526 6.88 -4.89 -23.07
N GLU A 527 7.13 -5.93 -22.28
CA GLU A 527 6.28 -6.26 -21.13
C GLU A 527 6.52 -5.24 -19.99
N VAL A 528 7.78 -4.88 -19.75
CA VAL A 528 8.14 -3.81 -18.81
C VAL A 528 7.55 -2.47 -19.23
N LYS A 529 7.67 -2.11 -20.51
CA LYS A 529 7.06 -0.89 -21.07
C LYS A 529 5.54 -0.86 -20.88
N ARG A 530 4.84 -1.99 -20.92
CA ARG A 530 3.39 -2.03 -20.66
C ARG A 530 3.03 -1.88 -19.20
N GLU A 531 3.85 -2.38 -18.28
CA GLU A 531 3.56 -2.32 -16.85
C GLU A 531 4.03 -1.02 -16.19
N LEU A 532 5.10 -0.37 -16.66
CA LEU A 532 5.72 0.81 -16.04
C LEU A 532 5.19 2.16 -16.57
N VAL A 533 3.88 2.26 -16.83
CA VAL A 533 3.27 3.47 -17.39
C VAL A 533 3.44 4.71 -16.47
N PRO A 534 3.23 4.64 -15.14
CA PRO A 534 3.47 5.80 -14.27
C PRO A 534 4.92 6.31 -14.30
N ILE A 535 5.90 5.42 -14.45
CA ILE A 535 7.32 5.82 -14.55
C ILE A 535 7.61 6.47 -15.91
N GLN A 536 7.05 5.93 -17.00
CA GLN A 536 7.13 6.57 -18.32
C GLN A 536 6.56 7.98 -18.30
N ALA A 537 5.42 8.19 -17.66
CA ALA A 537 4.82 9.51 -17.49
C ALA A 537 5.76 10.47 -16.73
N LEU A 538 6.46 9.98 -15.70
CA LEU A 538 7.45 10.78 -14.99
C LEU A 538 8.66 11.13 -15.88
N ILE A 539 9.15 10.18 -16.69
CA ILE A 539 10.22 10.46 -17.67
C ILE A 539 9.75 11.50 -18.68
N GLN A 540 8.55 11.34 -19.24
CA GLN A 540 7.97 12.30 -20.18
C GLN A 540 7.82 13.69 -19.56
N SER A 541 7.43 13.77 -18.28
CA SER A 541 7.32 15.05 -17.58
C SER A 541 8.67 15.78 -17.45
N GLU A 542 9.80 15.05 -17.44
CA GLU A 542 11.14 15.64 -17.47
C GLU A 542 11.58 15.99 -18.89
N ILE A 543 11.16 15.22 -19.89
CA ILE A 543 11.37 15.55 -21.31
C ILE A 543 10.71 16.90 -21.63
N TYR A 544 9.49 17.17 -21.13
CA TYR A 544 8.88 18.50 -21.28
C TYR A 544 9.80 19.63 -20.80
N LEU A 545 10.43 19.45 -19.64
CA LEU A 545 11.30 20.48 -19.06
C LEU A 545 12.63 20.60 -19.81
N TYR A 546 13.18 19.48 -20.29
CA TYR A 546 14.35 19.46 -21.15
C TYR A 546 14.09 20.19 -22.47
N GLU A 547 13.00 19.84 -23.17
CA GLU A 547 12.64 20.43 -24.47
C GLU A 547 12.29 21.91 -24.38
N LEU A 548 11.67 22.33 -23.27
CA LEU A 548 11.47 23.74 -22.96
C LEU A 548 12.81 24.49 -22.86
N SER A 549 13.83 23.85 -22.27
CA SER A 549 15.15 24.46 -22.03
C SER A 549 16.06 24.44 -23.24
N CYS A 550 16.04 23.37 -24.05
CA CYS A 550 16.85 23.32 -25.26
C CYS A 550 16.23 24.11 -26.41
N GLY A 551 14.91 24.25 -26.48
CA GLY A 551 14.25 25.06 -27.50
C GLY A 551 14.28 24.48 -28.91
N HIS A 552 14.65 23.20 -29.08
CA HIS A 552 14.82 22.60 -30.41
C HIS A 552 13.53 22.06 -31.03
N LYS A 553 12.50 21.76 -30.22
CA LYS A 553 11.27 21.09 -30.67
C LYS A 553 10.22 22.08 -31.20
N PRO A 554 10.05 22.26 -32.52
CA PRO A 554 9.16 23.31 -33.05
C PRO A 554 7.70 23.12 -32.63
N GLU A 555 7.26 21.86 -32.51
CA GLU A 555 5.88 21.52 -32.12
C GLU A 555 5.52 21.97 -30.69
N LEU A 556 6.52 22.14 -29.82
CA LEU A 556 6.32 22.65 -28.46
C LEU A 556 6.05 24.16 -28.46
N PHE A 557 6.75 24.91 -29.32
CA PHE A 557 6.69 26.37 -29.35
C PHE A 557 5.57 26.89 -30.26
N ASP A 558 5.10 26.10 -31.23
CA ASP A 558 3.92 26.41 -32.02
C ASP A 558 2.61 26.15 -31.25
N SER A 559 1.77 27.17 -31.13
CA SER A 559 0.53 27.12 -30.33
C SER A 559 -0.48 26.09 -30.83
N ASN A 560 -0.54 25.83 -32.14
CA ASN A 560 -1.50 24.89 -32.73
C ASN A 560 -1.12 23.41 -32.52
N SER A 561 0.18 23.12 -32.38
CA SER A 561 0.69 21.77 -32.22
C SER A 561 1.05 21.39 -30.78
N ARG A 562 1.27 22.37 -29.90
CA ARG A 562 1.66 22.15 -28.50
C ARG A 562 0.75 21.20 -27.73
N ASN A 563 -0.57 21.40 -27.77
CA ASN A 563 -1.52 20.54 -27.05
C ASN A 563 -1.44 19.07 -27.51
N ARG A 564 -1.21 18.85 -28.80
CA ARG A 564 -1.01 17.51 -29.36
C ARG A 564 0.32 16.93 -28.95
N TRP A 565 1.37 17.74 -28.83
CA TRP A 565 2.69 17.29 -28.39
C TRP A 565 2.73 16.97 -26.90
N LEU A 566 2.00 17.72 -26.07
CA LEU A 566 1.89 17.45 -24.64
C LEU A 566 1.11 16.16 -24.36
N GLU A 567 0.16 15.76 -25.20
CA GLU A 567 -0.59 14.48 -25.05
C GLU A 567 -1.19 14.30 -23.64
N LEU A 568 -1.58 15.40 -22.97
CA LEU A 568 -1.92 15.38 -21.54
C LEU A 568 -3.09 14.43 -21.22
N GLU A 569 -4.12 14.43 -22.06
CA GLU A 569 -5.28 13.53 -21.93
C GLU A 569 -4.88 12.06 -22.15
N GLU A 570 -4.05 11.79 -23.16
CA GLU A 570 -3.55 10.44 -23.43
C GLU A 570 -2.71 9.89 -22.27
N TRP A 571 -1.80 10.70 -21.72
CA TRP A 571 -1.02 10.29 -20.55
C TRP A 571 -1.90 10.02 -19.35
N ASN A 572 -2.90 10.88 -19.11
CA ASN A 572 -3.87 10.66 -18.04
C ASN A 572 -4.63 9.33 -18.23
N ASP A 573 -5.08 9.01 -19.44
CA ASP A 573 -5.81 7.77 -19.74
C ASP A 573 -4.92 6.53 -19.64
N ARG A 574 -3.66 6.64 -20.10
CA ARG A 574 -2.66 5.57 -19.96
C ARG A 574 -2.35 5.28 -18.50
N ILE A 575 -2.16 6.31 -17.66
CA ILE A 575 -1.92 6.14 -16.22
C ILE A 575 -3.13 5.46 -15.56
N ARG A 576 -4.35 5.88 -15.87
CA ARG A 576 -5.58 5.26 -15.35
C ARG A 576 -5.69 3.79 -15.77
N SER A 577 -5.39 3.49 -17.03
CA SER A 577 -5.42 2.13 -17.57
C SER A 577 -4.38 1.20 -16.93
N ALA A 578 -3.35 1.74 -16.29
CA ALA A 578 -2.37 0.95 -15.53
C ALA A 578 -2.91 0.43 -14.19
N ILE A 579 -4.00 1.03 -13.68
CA ILE A 579 -4.67 0.61 -12.43
C ILE A 579 -5.56 -0.59 -12.73
N LYS A 580 -4.97 -1.79 -12.66
CA LYS A 580 -5.65 -3.06 -12.97
C LYS A 580 -5.24 -4.19 -12.01
N PRO A 581 -6.13 -5.16 -11.74
CA PRO A 581 -5.80 -6.34 -10.94
C PRO A 581 -4.58 -7.08 -11.49
N GLY A 582 -3.72 -7.59 -10.61
CA GLY A 582 -2.50 -8.31 -10.99
C GLY A 582 -1.33 -7.43 -11.48
N SER A 583 -1.50 -6.10 -11.50
CA SER A 583 -0.40 -5.15 -11.72
C SER A 583 0.23 -4.68 -10.41
N CYS A 584 1.49 -4.23 -10.46
CA CYS A 584 2.14 -3.56 -9.33
C CYS A 584 1.51 -2.20 -8.98
N TYR A 585 0.66 -1.67 -9.88
CA TYR A 585 -0.13 -0.44 -9.72
C TYR A 585 -1.63 -0.71 -9.57
N LYS A 586 -2.02 -1.91 -9.14
CA LYS A 586 -3.43 -2.30 -8.97
C LYS A 586 -4.30 -1.29 -8.20
N ASP A 587 -3.67 -0.53 -7.31
CA ASP A 587 -4.30 0.52 -6.51
C ASP A 587 -3.47 1.82 -6.63
N PRO A 588 -4.10 3.00 -6.69
CA PRO A 588 -3.39 4.26 -6.82
C PRO A 588 -2.59 4.56 -5.55
N GLY A 589 -1.27 4.61 -5.73
CA GLY A 589 -0.29 4.87 -4.68
C GLY A 589 0.69 5.96 -5.06
N LEU A 590 1.87 5.94 -4.41
CA LEU A 590 2.85 7.01 -4.53
C LEU A 590 3.25 7.30 -5.99
N ASP A 591 3.58 6.28 -6.77
CA ASP A 591 4.04 6.47 -8.16
C ASP A 591 2.92 7.00 -9.08
N VAL A 592 1.67 6.59 -8.89
CA VAL A 592 0.51 7.03 -9.71
C VAL A 592 0.18 8.49 -9.44
N TYR A 593 0.00 8.86 -8.16
CA TYR A 593 -0.28 10.25 -7.79
C TYR A 593 0.89 11.17 -8.13
N GLN A 594 2.13 10.70 -7.98
CA GLN A 594 3.30 11.48 -8.39
C GLN A 594 3.31 11.70 -9.91
N ALA A 595 3.06 10.66 -10.72
CA ALA A 595 3.00 10.77 -12.17
C ALA A 595 1.95 11.78 -12.63
N LEU A 596 0.74 11.70 -12.06
CA LEU A 596 -0.36 12.62 -12.37
C LEU A 596 -0.02 14.06 -11.93
N SER A 597 0.54 14.25 -10.74
CA SER A 597 0.97 15.58 -10.28
C SER A 597 1.96 16.22 -11.26
N GLU A 598 2.94 15.45 -11.73
CA GLU A 598 4.04 15.99 -12.52
C GLU A 598 3.69 16.19 -14.01
N ILE A 599 2.89 15.29 -14.59
CA ILE A 599 2.36 15.48 -15.95
C ILE A 599 1.49 16.73 -16.02
N TYR A 600 0.50 16.88 -15.14
CA TYR A 600 -0.33 18.11 -15.12
C TYR A 600 0.49 19.35 -14.79
N GLY A 601 1.37 19.27 -13.78
CA GLY A 601 2.15 20.42 -13.32
C GLY A 601 3.19 20.91 -14.33
N ASN A 602 3.88 20.00 -15.04
CA ASN A 602 4.87 20.39 -16.04
C ASN A 602 4.22 20.78 -17.37
N ALA A 603 3.11 20.16 -17.79
CA ALA A 603 2.32 20.66 -18.92
C ALA A 603 1.82 22.09 -18.66
N ALA A 604 1.24 22.35 -17.47
CA ALA A 604 0.86 23.70 -17.06
C ALA A 604 2.05 24.67 -17.02
N ARG A 605 3.24 24.20 -16.64
CA ARG A 605 4.45 25.02 -16.68
C ARG A 605 4.87 25.40 -18.10
N ILE A 606 4.76 24.48 -19.08
CA ILE A 606 4.97 24.81 -20.49
C ILE A 606 4.02 25.93 -20.90
N ASP A 607 2.72 25.75 -20.65
CA ASP A 607 1.72 26.73 -21.05
C ASP A 607 1.89 28.07 -20.32
N PHE A 608 2.30 28.06 -19.06
CA PHE A 608 2.64 29.26 -18.31
C PHE A 608 3.78 30.06 -18.96
N TYR A 609 4.80 29.40 -19.52
CA TYR A 609 5.92 30.10 -20.16
C TYR A 609 5.66 30.50 -21.61
N LEU A 610 4.81 29.76 -22.34
CA LEU A 610 4.67 29.88 -23.79
C LEU A 610 3.29 30.36 -24.28
N CYS A 611 2.29 30.47 -23.40
CA CYS A 611 0.97 31.03 -23.75
C CYS A 611 0.82 32.47 -23.30
N ASP A 612 0.17 33.24 -24.16
CA ASP A 612 -0.31 34.60 -23.88
C ASP A 612 -1.82 34.72 -24.13
N ASP A 613 -2.56 33.61 -24.26
CA ASP A 613 -4.01 33.65 -24.41
C ASP A 613 -4.72 33.39 -23.07
N LYS A 614 -5.77 34.19 -22.81
CA LYS A 614 -6.48 34.18 -21.53
C LYS A 614 -7.12 32.84 -21.21
N ASN A 615 -7.71 32.17 -22.21
CA ASN A 615 -8.45 30.91 -22.00
C ASN A 615 -7.51 29.77 -21.60
N THR A 616 -6.38 29.63 -22.28
CA THR A 616 -5.37 28.63 -21.93
C THR A 616 -4.80 28.92 -20.55
N LEU A 617 -4.49 30.17 -20.21
CA LEU A 617 -3.99 30.51 -18.87
C LEU A 617 -4.99 30.19 -17.75
N VAL A 618 -6.31 30.37 -17.95
CA VAL A 618 -7.31 29.91 -16.97
C VAL A 618 -7.21 28.40 -16.74
N THR A 619 -7.13 27.62 -17.82
CA THR A 619 -6.93 26.16 -17.76
C THR A 619 -5.60 25.78 -17.10
N THR A 620 -4.52 26.53 -17.38
CA THR A 620 -3.21 26.35 -16.78
C THR A 620 -3.24 26.48 -15.25
N ALA A 621 -3.97 27.47 -14.72
CA ALA A 621 -4.16 27.60 -13.28
C ALA A 621 -4.88 26.37 -12.70
N GLU A 622 -5.92 25.87 -13.36
CA GLU A 622 -6.64 24.67 -12.92
C GLU A 622 -5.75 23.41 -12.94
N TYR A 623 -4.88 23.26 -13.94
CA TYR A 623 -3.90 22.17 -14.00
C TYR A 623 -2.88 22.23 -12.87
N PHE A 624 -2.39 23.42 -12.50
CA PHE A 624 -1.55 23.55 -11.31
C PHE A 624 -2.29 23.18 -10.02
N ILE A 625 -3.56 23.57 -9.87
CA ILE A 625 -4.38 23.16 -8.73
C ILE A 625 -4.59 21.64 -8.69
N ARG A 626 -4.85 21.02 -9.85
CA ARG A 626 -4.95 19.55 -9.97
C ARG A 626 -3.64 18.86 -9.60
N ALA A 627 -2.51 19.41 -10.05
CA ALA A 627 -1.18 18.91 -9.70
C ALA A 627 -0.87 19.05 -8.20
N ALA A 628 -1.28 20.16 -7.59
CA ALA A 628 -1.19 20.40 -6.15
C ALA A 628 -2.02 19.37 -5.37
N TYR A 629 -3.22 19.06 -5.83
CA TYR A 629 -4.08 18.05 -5.21
C TYR A 629 -3.44 16.66 -5.22
N TYR A 630 -2.96 16.19 -6.38
CA TYR A 630 -2.30 14.88 -6.44
C TYR A 630 -1.03 14.82 -5.58
N ALA A 631 -0.26 15.92 -5.50
CA ALA A 631 0.88 16.01 -4.60
C ALA A 631 0.48 15.94 -3.10
N SER A 632 -0.65 16.52 -2.70
CA SER A 632 -1.12 16.48 -1.32
C SER A 632 -1.58 15.09 -0.89
N ARG A 633 -2.10 14.29 -1.84
CA ARG A 633 -2.48 12.88 -1.58
C ARG A 633 -1.32 12.01 -1.12
N ILE A 634 -0.09 12.38 -1.45
CA ILE A 634 1.13 11.65 -1.10
C ILE A 634 2.08 12.45 -0.20
N GLY A 635 1.59 13.55 0.41
CA GLY A 635 2.30 14.26 1.47
C GLY A 635 3.48 15.11 0.98
N LEU A 636 3.49 15.53 -0.28
CA LEU A 636 4.58 16.34 -0.83
C LEU A 636 4.34 17.84 -0.60
N THR A 637 4.32 18.28 0.66
CA THR A 637 3.93 19.64 1.08
C THR A 637 4.64 20.76 0.30
N GLN A 638 5.98 20.68 0.15
CA GLN A 638 6.77 21.69 -0.56
C GLN A 638 6.49 21.72 -2.07
N ARG A 639 5.99 20.62 -2.62
CA ARG A 639 5.56 20.55 -4.00
C ARG A 639 4.15 21.12 -4.17
N VAL A 640 3.24 20.84 -3.23
CA VAL A 640 1.89 21.44 -3.19
C VAL A 640 2.02 22.97 -3.16
N SER A 641 2.84 23.51 -2.24
CA SER A 641 3.07 24.94 -2.14
C SER A 641 3.63 25.54 -3.44
N ARG A 642 4.56 24.86 -4.10
CA ARG A 642 5.11 25.30 -5.39
C ARG A 642 4.05 25.34 -6.49
N TRP A 643 3.22 24.30 -6.61
CA TRP A 643 2.15 24.27 -7.61
C TRP A 643 1.13 25.39 -7.37
N LEU A 644 0.78 25.65 -6.10
CA LEU A 644 -0.10 26.76 -5.74
C LEU A 644 0.54 28.13 -6.02
N ALA A 645 1.84 28.28 -5.78
CA ALA A 645 2.56 29.51 -6.12
C ALA A 645 2.52 29.76 -7.64
N LEU A 646 2.74 28.73 -8.46
CA LEU A 646 2.64 28.82 -9.92
C LEU A 646 1.22 29.15 -10.39
N ALA A 647 0.18 28.56 -9.79
CA ALA A 647 -1.21 28.96 -10.04
C ALA A 647 -1.44 30.45 -9.70
N GLY A 648 -0.89 30.91 -8.57
CA GLY A 648 -0.90 32.32 -8.18
C GLY A 648 -0.27 33.25 -9.22
N ARG A 649 0.86 32.84 -9.79
CA ARG A 649 1.59 33.60 -10.82
C ARG A 649 0.79 33.69 -12.12
N VAL A 650 0.08 32.62 -12.48
CA VAL A 650 -0.87 32.63 -13.60
C VAL A 650 -2.00 33.63 -13.33
N TRP A 651 -2.56 33.66 -12.12
CA TRP A 651 -3.59 34.65 -11.74
C TRP A 651 -3.06 36.09 -11.76
N VAL A 652 -1.77 36.32 -11.45
CA VAL A 652 -1.15 37.65 -11.57
C VAL A 652 -1.13 38.06 -13.04
N ARG A 653 -0.75 37.15 -13.95
CA ARG A 653 -0.77 37.38 -15.41
C ARG A 653 -2.18 37.65 -15.93
N LEU A 654 -3.20 37.02 -15.33
CA LEU A 654 -4.61 37.23 -15.66
C LEU A 654 -5.21 38.52 -15.04
N GLY A 655 -4.46 39.22 -14.18
CA GLY A 655 -4.94 40.41 -13.47
C GLY A 655 -5.85 40.14 -12.27
N ASP A 656 -5.94 38.89 -11.77
CA ASP A 656 -6.81 38.53 -10.64
C ASP A 656 -6.09 38.73 -9.30
N SER A 657 -6.29 39.92 -8.71
CA SER A 657 -5.69 40.29 -7.43
C SER A 657 -6.09 39.35 -6.28
N ASN A 658 -7.36 38.95 -6.20
CA ASN A 658 -7.89 38.18 -5.08
C ASN A 658 -7.32 36.76 -5.07
N LEU A 659 -7.46 36.02 -6.18
CA LEU A 659 -6.98 34.64 -6.24
C LEU A 659 -5.45 34.55 -6.12
N SER A 660 -4.71 35.49 -6.73
CA SER A 660 -3.25 35.54 -6.56
C SER A 660 -2.82 35.69 -5.11
N ARG A 661 -3.46 36.60 -4.35
CA ARG A 661 -3.08 36.83 -2.96
C ARG A 661 -3.46 35.66 -2.05
N GLN A 662 -4.63 35.08 -2.26
CA GLN A 662 -5.05 33.87 -1.56
C GLN A 662 -4.11 32.69 -1.85
N ALA A 663 -3.66 32.52 -3.10
CA ALA A 663 -2.69 31.49 -3.49
C ALA A 663 -1.35 31.67 -2.77
N TYR A 664 -0.87 32.92 -2.68
CA TYR A 664 0.33 33.27 -1.91
C TYR A 664 0.18 32.87 -0.44
N ASN A 665 -0.92 33.26 0.22
CA ASN A 665 -1.15 32.96 1.64
C ASN A 665 -1.12 31.44 1.89
N LEU A 666 -1.84 30.67 1.08
CA LEU A 666 -1.89 29.22 1.21
C LEU A 666 -0.54 28.56 0.92
N ALA A 667 0.13 28.94 -0.18
CA ALA A 667 1.43 28.39 -0.55
C ALA A 667 2.49 28.69 0.53
N ASN A 668 2.50 29.91 1.08
CA ASN A 668 3.43 30.32 2.13
C ASN A 668 3.20 29.56 3.44
N LYS A 669 1.94 29.37 3.84
CA LYS A 669 1.55 28.56 5.01
C LYS A 669 2.05 27.12 4.87
N LEU A 670 1.78 26.49 3.73
CA LEU A 670 2.19 25.11 3.45
C LEU A 670 3.71 24.96 3.42
N ALA A 671 4.42 25.84 2.70
CA ALA A 671 5.88 25.76 2.62
C ALA A 671 6.52 25.82 4.01
N ARG A 672 6.01 26.67 4.91
CA ARG A 672 6.57 26.87 6.25
C ARG A 672 6.25 25.77 7.27
N THR A 673 5.28 24.89 6.99
CA THR A 673 4.74 23.93 7.97
C THR A 673 5.81 22.97 8.53
N ASP A 674 6.85 22.64 7.73
CA ASP A 674 7.92 21.69 8.11
C ASP A 674 9.34 22.27 8.01
N LEU A 675 9.47 23.58 7.76
CA LEU A 675 10.74 24.23 7.38
C LEU A 675 11.55 24.77 8.58
N THR A 676 10.96 24.87 9.77
CA THR A 676 11.48 25.72 10.86
C THR A 676 12.45 25.05 11.83
N ALA A 677 12.67 23.73 11.76
CA ALA A 677 13.58 23.02 12.68
C ALA A 677 14.78 22.39 11.95
N GLY A 678 15.99 22.86 12.26
CA GLY A 678 17.24 22.21 11.84
C GLY A 678 17.77 22.56 10.43
N HIS A 679 17.10 23.43 9.68
CA HIS A 679 17.54 23.85 8.35
C HIS A 679 18.27 25.19 8.33
N SER A 680 19.23 25.35 7.40
CA SER A 680 19.95 26.61 7.20
C SER A 680 19.03 27.69 6.60
N HIS A 681 19.31 28.96 6.89
CA HIS A 681 18.50 30.07 6.35
C HIS A 681 18.48 30.06 4.81
N ASN A 682 19.63 29.82 4.16
CA ASN A 682 19.72 29.76 2.70
C ASN A 682 18.89 28.63 2.10
N PHE A 683 18.84 27.47 2.77
CA PHE A 683 17.96 26.38 2.38
C PHE A 683 16.48 26.77 2.46
N CYS A 684 16.07 27.41 3.55
CA CYS A 684 14.70 27.89 3.71
C CYS A 684 14.33 28.90 2.60
N GLN A 685 15.24 29.81 2.26
CA GLN A 685 15.04 30.74 1.15
C GLN A 685 14.92 30.02 -0.20
N ALA A 686 15.68 28.95 -0.43
CA ALA A 686 15.58 28.16 -1.65
C ALA A 686 14.18 27.53 -1.80
N VAL A 687 13.61 26.98 -0.73
CA VAL A 687 12.24 26.44 -0.74
C VAL A 687 11.19 27.54 -0.97
N LEU A 688 11.39 28.73 -0.39
CA LEU A 688 10.47 29.87 -0.52
C LEU A 688 10.62 30.67 -1.84
N SER A 689 11.66 30.41 -2.64
CA SER A 689 11.99 31.23 -3.82
C SER A 689 10.83 31.39 -4.83
N GLU A 690 10.04 30.34 -5.07
CA GLU A 690 8.85 30.42 -5.96
C GLU A 690 7.74 31.30 -5.38
N ILE A 691 7.56 31.26 -4.05
CA ILE A 691 6.56 32.07 -3.35
C ILE A 691 6.98 33.55 -3.38
N ASN A 692 8.28 33.83 -3.25
CA ASN A 692 8.82 35.18 -3.40
C ASN A 692 8.72 35.69 -4.84
N LEU A 693 8.84 34.82 -5.87
CA LEU A 693 8.53 35.19 -7.25
C LEU A 693 7.06 35.61 -7.41
N LEU A 694 6.13 34.85 -6.84
CA LEU A 694 4.70 35.21 -6.82
C LEU A 694 4.45 36.56 -6.13
N ASP A 695 4.98 36.75 -4.92
CA ASP A 695 4.77 38.00 -4.17
C ASP A 695 5.38 39.20 -4.91
N GLY A 696 6.58 39.03 -5.49
CA GLY A 696 7.22 40.06 -6.30
C GLY A 696 6.40 40.41 -7.55
N GLU A 697 5.88 39.41 -8.28
CA GLU A 697 5.05 39.63 -9.46
C GLU A 697 3.73 40.33 -9.10
N TYR A 698 3.09 39.92 -8.01
CA TYR A 698 1.91 40.57 -7.47
C TYR A 698 2.18 42.05 -7.12
N LEU A 699 3.27 42.32 -6.38
CA LEU A 699 3.65 43.67 -6.00
C LEU A 699 3.97 44.56 -7.21
N LEU A 700 4.63 44.02 -8.23
CA LEU A 700 5.02 44.78 -9.43
C LEU A 700 3.85 45.03 -10.40
N LEU A 701 3.02 44.02 -10.63
CA LEU A 701 2.04 44.00 -11.73
C LEU A 701 0.61 44.29 -11.26
N ILE A 702 0.29 44.09 -9.98
CA ILE A 702 -1.05 44.38 -9.42
C ILE A 702 -1.01 45.63 -8.54
N ASN A 703 -0.08 45.69 -7.58
CA ASN A 703 -0.01 46.80 -6.61
C ASN A 703 0.84 48.00 -7.08
N ASP A 704 1.63 47.84 -8.15
CA ASP A 704 2.59 48.83 -8.64
C ASP A 704 3.59 49.36 -7.58
N GLU A 705 4.12 48.45 -6.75
CA GLU A 705 5.11 48.74 -5.71
C GLU A 705 6.53 48.19 -6.08
N PRO A 706 7.26 48.84 -7.01
CA PRO A 706 8.48 48.28 -7.60
C PRO A 706 9.64 48.05 -6.62
N THR A 707 9.74 48.86 -5.57
CA THR A 707 10.81 48.72 -4.56
C THR A 707 10.60 47.47 -3.70
N LYS A 708 9.37 47.21 -3.24
CA LYS A 708 9.07 46.00 -2.47
C LYS A 708 9.13 44.76 -3.37
N ALA A 709 8.71 44.88 -4.63
CA ALA A 709 8.84 43.81 -5.61
C ALA A 709 10.32 43.43 -5.84
N LEU A 710 11.21 44.40 -5.96
CA LEU A 710 12.66 44.17 -6.08
C LEU A 710 13.21 43.37 -4.89
N GLU A 711 12.84 43.72 -3.66
CA GLU A 711 13.25 42.97 -2.46
C GLU A 711 12.83 41.49 -2.55
N ARG A 712 11.58 41.22 -2.95
CA ARG A 712 11.08 39.84 -3.13
C ARG A 712 11.80 39.09 -4.25
N PHE A 713 12.09 39.74 -5.38
CA PHE A 713 12.86 39.11 -6.45
C PHE A 713 14.31 38.82 -6.07
N LEU A 714 14.95 39.69 -5.28
CA LEU A 714 16.29 39.42 -4.74
C LEU A 714 16.30 38.28 -3.72
N GLU A 715 15.28 38.17 -2.86
CA GLU A 715 15.11 37.01 -1.97
C GLU A 715 14.91 35.70 -2.76
N ALA A 716 14.08 35.74 -3.81
CA ALA A 716 13.88 34.61 -4.72
C ALA A 716 15.19 34.20 -5.41
N LEU A 717 15.97 35.17 -5.87
CA LEU A 717 17.26 34.95 -6.52
C LEU A 717 18.26 34.33 -5.53
N LYS A 718 18.40 34.91 -4.32
CA LYS A 718 19.29 34.39 -3.26
C LYS A 718 18.99 32.92 -2.94
N GLY A 719 17.72 32.57 -2.78
CA GLY A 719 17.31 31.18 -2.54
C GLY A 719 17.60 30.27 -3.74
N SER A 720 17.33 30.75 -4.96
CA SER A 720 17.55 29.96 -6.18
C SER A 720 19.02 29.68 -6.46
N LEU A 721 19.92 30.63 -6.11
CA LEU A 721 21.38 30.46 -6.21
C LEU A 721 21.89 29.32 -5.33
N TYR A 722 21.36 29.20 -4.11
CA TYR A 722 21.79 28.21 -3.13
C TYR A 722 21.66 26.75 -3.58
N LEU A 723 20.57 26.42 -4.29
CA LEU A 723 20.34 25.06 -4.81
C LEU A 723 20.53 24.98 -6.33
N GLY A 724 20.99 26.05 -6.98
CA GLY A 724 21.19 26.11 -8.43
C GLY A 724 19.91 25.90 -9.25
N LEU A 725 18.82 26.58 -8.89
CA LEU A 725 17.52 26.47 -9.56
C LEU A 725 17.42 27.42 -10.76
N ASN A 726 18.03 27.04 -11.88
CA ASN A 726 18.27 27.96 -13.00
C ASN A 726 17.03 28.64 -13.59
N ARG A 727 15.92 27.92 -13.77
CA ARG A 727 14.68 28.53 -14.31
C ARG A 727 14.16 29.63 -13.38
N ARG A 728 14.17 29.41 -12.06
CA ARG A 728 13.78 30.42 -11.07
C ARG A 728 14.75 31.61 -11.03
N MET A 729 16.04 31.36 -11.22
CA MET A 729 17.02 32.44 -11.38
C MET A 729 16.69 33.30 -12.60
N CYS A 730 16.36 32.70 -13.74
CA CYS A 730 15.97 33.44 -14.95
C CYS A 730 14.71 34.29 -14.71
N ASP A 731 13.67 33.69 -14.11
CA ASP A 731 12.44 34.41 -13.74
C ASP A 731 12.76 35.61 -12.83
N ALA A 732 13.61 35.43 -11.82
CA ALA A 732 14.00 36.48 -10.89
C ALA A 732 14.83 37.58 -11.58
N LEU A 733 15.85 37.23 -12.38
CA LEU A 733 16.68 38.18 -13.12
C LEU A 733 15.83 39.04 -14.07
N PHE A 734 14.96 38.42 -14.85
CA PHE A 734 14.07 39.14 -15.75
C PHE A 734 13.14 40.08 -14.98
N ASN A 735 12.57 39.62 -13.88
CA ASN A 735 11.71 40.43 -13.02
C ASN A 735 12.44 41.59 -12.32
N ILE A 736 13.70 41.40 -11.91
CA ILE A 736 14.57 42.48 -11.42
C ILE A 736 14.74 43.55 -12.50
N SER A 737 14.96 43.15 -13.76
CA SER A 737 15.03 44.08 -14.89
C SER A 737 13.71 44.86 -15.07
N ARG A 738 12.56 44.17 -15.00
CA ARG A 738 11.22 44.81 -15.09
C ARG A 738 10.99 45.84 -13.98
N CYS A 739 11.28 45.49 -12.72
CA CYS A 739 11.24 46.44 -11.60
C CYS A 739 12.16 47.63 -11.83
N SER A 740 13.38 47.36 -12.30
CA SER A 740 14.42 48.37 -12.50
C SER A 740 14.01 49.46 -13.49
N ASN A 741 13.16 49.14 -14.49
CA ASN A 741 12.56 50.14 -15.37
C ASN A 741 11.72 51.20 -14.62
N LYS A 742 11.16 50.86 -13.45
CA LYS A 742 10.31 51.73 -12.62
C LYS A 742 11.05 52.37 -11.43
N LEU A 743 12.30 51.99 -11.17
CA LEU A 743 13.03 52.36 -9.94
C LEU A 743 13.89 53.65 -10.04
N GLY A 744 13.94 54.30 -11.21
CA GLY A 744 14.60 55.61 -11.38
C GLY A 744 16.00 55.66 -10.76
N ASN A 745 16.20 56.56 -9.79
CA ASN A 745 17.50 56.84 -9.14
C ASN A 745 17.83 55.92 -7.94
N PHE A 746 17.10 54.83 -7.74
CA PHE A 746 17.35 53.92 -6.62
C PHE A 746 18.71 53.22 -6.77
N SER A 747 19.55 53.26 -5.72
CA SER A 747 20.92 52.73 -5.74
C SER A 747 20.95 51.20 -5.73
N THR A 748 21.87 50.59 -6.51
CA THR A 748 22.09 49.14 -6.49
C THR A 748 22.60 48.65 -5.13
N LYS A 749 23.59 49.33 -4.53
CA LYS A 749 24.10 48.99 -3.20
C LYS A 749 23.00 49.04 -2.14
N GLU A 750 22.15 50.07 -2.17
CA GLU A 750 21.02 50.16 -1.25
C GLU A 750 20.02 49.02 -1.45
N GLY A 751 19.66 48.70 -2.70
CA GLY A 751 18.72 47.61 -2.96
C GLY A 751 19.27 46.23 -2.56
N LEU A 752 20.54 45.96 -2.86
CA LEU A 752 21.18 44.70 -2.50
C LEU A 752 21.31 44.56 -0.97
N SER A 753 21.65 45.63 -0.25
CA SER A 753 21.89 45.58 1.20
C SER A 753 20.64 45.32 2.03
N ARG A 754 19.45 45.50 1.44
CA ARG A 754 18.17 45.13 2.08
C ARG A 754 17.97 43.62 2.18
N VAL A 755 18.66 42.81 1.36
CA VAL A 755 18.48 41.35 1.30
C VAL A 755 19.77 40.59 1.61
N PHE A 756 20.92 41.07 1.13
CA PHE A 756 22.23 40.48 1.39
C PHE A 756 22.87 41.20 2.57
N LYS A 757 23.04 40.49 3.69
CA LYS A 757 23.63 41.05 4.92
C LYS A 757 25.16 40.97 4.88
N GLU A 758 25.83 41.65 5.79
CA GLU A 758 27.30 41.54 5.92
C GLU A 758 27.75 40.09 6.11
N GLU A 759 27.03 39.25 6.85
CA GLU A 759 27.34 37.82 7.00
C GLU A 759 27.31 37.01 5.68
N ASP A 760 26.67 37.56 4.64
CA ASP A 760 26.61 36.98 3.30
C ASP A 760 27.72 37.51 2.38
N HIS A 761 28.58 38.46 2.81
CA HIS A 761 29.44 39.34 2.00
C HIS A 761 29.54 38.88 0.54
N LEU A 762 28.90 39.60 -0.40
CA LEU A 762 28.97 39.34 -1.84
C LEU A 762 30.41 39.57 -2.35
N THR A 763 31.29 38.65 -1.98
CA THR A 763 32.72 38.59 -2.25
C THR A 763 33.08 37.19 -2.72
N GLU A 764 34.23 37.08 -3.37
CA GLU A 764 34.69 35.83 -3.98
C GLU A 764 34.79 34.67 -2.98
N SER A 765 35.24 34.96 -1.76
CA SER A 765 35.42 33.97 -0.70
C SER A 765 34.12 33.31 -0.21
N ASN A 766 32.96 33.96 -0.41
CA ASN A 766 31.67 33.47 0.06
C ASN A 766 30.82 32.80 -1.02
N LYS A 767 31.25 32.78 -2.28
CA LYS A 767 30.49 32.14 -3.36
C LYS A 767 30.16 30.69 -3.08
N ILE A 768 31.08 29.93 -2.49
CA ILE A 768 30.88 28.52 -2.12
C ILE A 768 29.73 28.36 -1.09
N LYS A 769 29.55 29.33 -0.19
CA LYS A 769 28.45 29.32 0.80
C LYS A 769 27.09 29.62 0.14
N LEU A 770 27.09 30.50 -0.85
CA LEU A 770 25.88 30.93 -1.57
C LEU A 770 25.51 30.02 -2.74
N ASN A 771 26.45 29.23 -3.24
CA ASN A 771 26.28 28.23 -4.27
C ASN A 771 27.10 26.96 -3.92
N PRO A 772 26.65 26.17 -2.94
CA PRO A 772 27.29 24.90 -2.60
C PRO A 772 27.21 23.85 -3.72
N MET A 773 26.31 24.04 -4.70
CA MET A 773 26.17 23.14 -5.85
C MET A 773 27.18 23.42 -6.96
N SER A 774 27.87 24.57 -6.93
CA SER A 774 28.84 25.02 -7.94
C SER A 774 28.31 24.95 -9.38
N ASN A 775 27.04 25.28 -9.61
CA ASN A 775 26.48 25.35 -10.96
C ASN A 775 26.87 26.68 -11.66
N HIS A 776 27.20 26.59 -12.95
CA HIS A 776 27.70 27.71 -13.75
C HIS A 776 26.75 28.92 -13.81
N THR A 777 25.44 28.71 -13.92
CA THR A 777 24.48 29.83 -13.99
C THR A 777 24.47 30.61 -12.69
N SER A 778 24.55 29.95 -11.54
CA SER A 778 24.62 30.65 -10.26
C SER A 778 25.93 31.39 -10.09
N GLU A 779 27.05 30.84 -10.58
CA GLU A 779 28.35 31.53 -10.57
C GLU A 779 28.27 32.84 -11.37
N ASN A 780 27.73 32.81 -12.59
CA ASN A 780 27.56 34.03 -13.40
C ASN A 780 26.68 35.08 -12.71
N VAL A 781 25.60 34.65 -12.05
CA VAL A 781 24.74 35.56 -11.29
C VAL A 781 25.50 36.14 -10.09
N LEU A 782 26.24 35.31 -9.35
CA LEU A 782 27.04 35.77 -8.22
C LEU A 782 28.13 36.72 -8.68
N ASP A 783 28.77 36.49 -9.83
CA ASP A 783 29.72 37.43 -10.45
C ASP A 783 29.07 38.78 -10.68
N LEU A 784 27.89 38.81 -11.30
CA LEU A 784 27.13 40.05 -11.53
C LEU A 784 26.82 40.75 -10.21
N LEU A 785 26.29 40.04 -9.21
CA LEU A 785 25.92 40.62 -7.92
C LEU A 785 27.15 41.14 -7.14
N CYS A 786 28.25 40.39 -7.13
CA CYS A 786 29.53 40.79 -6.51
C CYS A 786 30.12 42.02 -7.21
N ASN A 787 30.08 42.07 -8.54
CA ASN A 787 30.57 43.22 -9.30
C ASN A 787 29.76 44.48 -9.00
N LEU A 788 28.43 44.36 -8.95
CA LEU A 788 27.54 45.48 -8.60
C LEU A 788 27.72 45.93 -7.14
N TRP A 789 27.92 44.98 -6.22
CA TRP A 789 28.14 45.28 -4.80
C TRP A 789 29.46 46.02 -4.56
N ASN A 790 30.52 45.64 -5.26
CA ASN A 790 31.87 46.18 -5.05
C ASN A 790 32.20 47.38 -5.97
N ARG A 791 31.31 47.73 -6.91
CA ARG A 791 31.50 48.85 -7.85
C ARG A 791 31.62 50.19 -7.12
N GLU A 792 32.65 50.99 -7.42
CA GLU A 792 32.87 52.29 -6.78
C GLU A 792 31.86 53.35 -7.21
N ASP A 793 31.45 53.34 -8.48
CA ASP A 793 30.50 54.28 -9.09
C ASP A 793 29.07 54.15 -8.57
N ASN A 794 28.72 53.04 -7.90
CA ASN A 794 27.41 52.75 -7.30
C ASN A 794 26.23 53.10 -8.24
N PRO A 795 26.05 52.34 -9.34
CA PRO A 795 25.04 52.67 -10.33
C PRO A 795 23.61 52.55 -9.76
N THR A 796 22.66 53.11 -10.48
CA THR A 796 21.23 52.95 -10.18
C THR A 796 20.69 51.66 -10.80
N TRP A 797 19.62 51.10 -10.22
CA TRP A 797 18.94 49.93 -10.79
C TRP A 797 18.52 50.16 -12.24
N PHE A 798 18.05 51.37 -12.58
CA PHE A 798 17.71 51.71 -13.95
C PHE A 798 18.90 51.58 -14.89
N GLN A 799 20.11 52.01 -14.50
CA GLN A 799 21.30 51.92 -15.35
C GLN A 799 21.71 50.47 -15.64
N VAL A 800 21.60 49.59 -14.66
CA VAL A 800 22.08 48.19 -14.76
C VAL A 800 20.99 47.21 -15.21
N ARG A 801 19.77 47.67 -15.44
CA ARG A 801 18.61 46.81 -15.78
C ARG A 801 18.85 45.84 -16.93
N ARG A 802 19.64 46.25 -17.94
CA ARG A 802 19.96 45.43 -19.11
C ARG A 802 20.87 44.27 -18.75
N GLU A 803 21.81 44.46 -17.82
CA GLU A 803 22.70 43.39 -17.36
C GLU A 803 21.92 42.18 -16.82
N PHE A 804 20.80 42.42 -16.11
CA PHE A 804 19.92 41.37 -15.61
C PHE A 804 19.10 40.68 -16.71
N SER A 805 18.50 41.43 -17.64
CA SER A 805 17.72 40.83 -18.74
C SER A 805 18.61 40.06 -19.71
N ASP A 806 19.80 40.59 -20.00
CA ASP A 806 20.76 39.97 -20.90
C ASP A 806 21.28 38.67 -20.30
N LEU A 807 21.57 38.63 -18.99
CA LEU A 807 21.97 37.38 -18.32
C LEU A 807 20.85 36.34 -18.30
N ALA A 808 19.59 36.75 -18.13
CA ALA A 808 18.44 35.86 -18.20
C ALA A 808 18.29 35.26 -19.61
N ALA A 809 18.33 36.08 -20.66
CA ALA A 809 18.27 35.62 -22.06
C ALA A 809 19.46 34.73 -22.43
N GLN A 810 20.68 35.12 -22.04
CA GLN A 810 21.90 34.32 -22.25
C GLN A 810 21.83 32.95 -21.58
N THR A 811 21.16 32.83 -20.44
CA THR A 811 21.01 31.52 -19.77
C THR A 811 20.19 30.56 -20.63
N TRP A 812 19.05 31.00 -21.17
CA TRP A 812 18.24 30.19 -22.11
C TRP A 812 18.96 29.95 -23.43
N GLN A 813 19.67 30.95 -23.95
CA GLN A 813 20.44 30.79 -25.19
C GLN A 813 21.59 29.80 -25.02
N ARG A 814 22.29 29.84 -23.89
CA ARG A 814 23.36 28.88 -23.59
C ARG A 814 22.82 27.47 -23.54
N TRP A 815 21.69 27.27 -22.88
CA TRP A 815 21.02 25.97 -22.87
C TRP A 815 20.70 25.45 -24.27
N HIS A 816 20.20 26.31 -25.16
CA HIS A 816 20.01 25.97 -26.56
C HIS A 816 21.33 25.60 -27.26
N SER A 817 22.38 26.38 -27.04
CA SER A 817 23.70 26.14 -27.63
C SER A 817 24.37 24.86 -27.13
N ASP A 818 24.25 24.55 -25.83
CA ASP A 818 24.87 23.38 -25.20
C ASP A 818 24.27 22.04 -25.73
N SER A 819 23.06 22.08 -26.29
CA SER A 819 22.37 20.92 -26.88
C SER A 819 22.38 20.87 -28.41
N CYS A 820 22.93 21.88 -29.09
CA CYS A 820 22.92 21.97 -30.54
C CYS A 820 24.16 21.27 -31.15
N GLU A 821 23.96 20.17 -31.89
CA GLU A 821 25.05 19.48 -32.61
C GLU A 821 25.52 20.24 -33.87
N SER A 822 24.71 21.18 -34.38
CA SER A 822 25.00 21.98 -35.57
C SER A 822 25.42 23.40 -35.20
N GLU A 823 26.36 23.99 -35.96
CA GLU A 823 26.74 25.43 -35.94
C GLU A 823 25.60 26.42 -36.26
N ALA A 824 24.34 25.99 -36.21
CA ALA A 824 23.18 26.84 -36.44
C ALA A 824 23.07 27.93 -35.37
N ILE A 825 23.09 29.19 -35.82
CA ILE A 825 22.96 30.40 -35.00
C ILE A 825 21.48 30.66 -34.67
N THR A 826 20.74 29.62 -34.30
CA THR A 826 19.33 29.78 -33.94
C THR A 826 19.21 30.32 -32.53
N LYS A 827 18.22 31.20 -32.33
CA LYS A 827 17.95 31.82 -31.04
C LYS A 827 16.87 31.03 -30.30
N HIS A 828 17.04 30.89 -28.99
CA HIS A 828 16.04 30.24 -28.14
C HIS A 828 14.76 31.11 -28.09
N PRO A 829 13.55 30.55 -28.30
CA PRO A 829 12.31 31.33 -28.34
C PRO A 829 12.05 32.16 -27.07
N ILE A 830 12.36 31.62 -25.88
CA ILE A 830 12.24 32.38 -24.62
C ILE A 830 13.27 33.50 -24.53
N ALA A 831 14.49 33.33 -25.08
CA ALA A 831 15.47 34.41 -25.09
C ALA A 831 14.98 35.58 -25.96
N ASP A 832 14.32 35.30 -27.08
CA ASP A 832 13.62 36.33 -27.89
C ASP A 832 12.53 37.07 -27.10
N LEU A 833 11.70 36.34 -26.35
CA LEU A 833 10.65 36.94 -25.52
C LEU A 833 11.21 37.80 -24.38
N ILE A 834 12.34 37.40 -23.80
CA ILE A 834 13.04 38.18 -22.77
C ILE A 834 13.61 39.47 -23.36
N GLU A 835 14.33 39.40 -24.47
CA GLU A 835 14.94 40.57 -25.11
C GLU A 835 13.91 41.57 -25.64
N SER A 836 12.76 41.08 -26.09
CA SER A 836 11.62 41.92 -26.48
C SER A 836 10.84 42.48 -25.29
N GLY A 837 11.06 41.98 -24.07
CA GLY A 837 10.46 42.48 -22.83
C GLY A 837 9.02 42.02 -22.57
N PHE A 838 8.48 41.09 -23.37
CA PHE A 838 7.09 40.62 -23.26
C PHE A 838 6.92 39.34 -22.45
N TRP A 839 8.01 38.65 -22.08
CA TRP A 839 7.95 37.39 -21.35
C TRP A 839 7.19 37.51 -20.01
N LEU A 840 6.28 36.57 -19.72
CA LEU A 840 5.48 36.53 -18.49
C LEU A 840 4.79 37.87 -18.14
N SER A 841 4.37 38.61 -19.17
CA SER A 841 3.58 39.84 -19.02
C SER A 841 2.12 39.53 -18.66
N GLN A 842 1.42 40.54 -18.15
CA GLN A 842 -0.02 40.48 -17.97
C GLN A 842 -0.72 40.44 -19.32
N VAL A 843 -1.81 39.67 -19.37
CA VAL A 843 -2.62 39.50 -20.57
C VAL A 843 -3.87 40.36 -20.42
N ASN A 844 -4.11 41.24 -21.39
CA ASN A 844 -5.24 42.18 -21.38
C ASN A 844 -6.55 41.53 -21.84
#